data_AF-A0A3P6VCZ5-F1
#
_entry.id   AF-A0A3P6VCZ5-F1
#
_cell.length_a   1.000
_cell.length_b   1.000
_cell.length_c   1.000
_cell.angle_alpha   90.00
_cell.angle_beta   90.00
_cell.angle_gamma   90.00
#
_symmetry.space_group_name_H-M   'P 1'
#
loop_
_entity.id
_entity.type
_entity.pdbx_description
1 polymer ?
#
loop_
_entity_poly.entity_id
_entity_poly.type
_entity_poly.pdbx_seq_one_letter_code
_entity_poly.pdbx_strand_id
1 'polypeptide(L)'
;MNYLDVSVTALMISHITRKKRIKIRNTLIDDFQRLNESLSALIASGGEPIVQHVKKITGAHAIDSFLNISNEAQELLKIVAEDENELKALNGELFLLRNELTKLHRTSVSELDDCINSDFQLVKKHCQEIESELSDIDIITLHLRQDILNNDTMNVLKMLAESNIAEIFVDAISDFKDGEIELNKKVQVKEQAIQTSVREIQSELLRIADTLSTQLRQIKPELLHNLLKRYMGDNYHSIVQYTWYASLTLCAIFSLKALYFLFALCYGCFGRRPSDYRNDCCVRSTGSKLFVCGVWLAIILLPMIAVLTASLLLIGVNAYSLGCWPLDDPFARPDMLSLSERMFDAWRSKQIEENLSPLMNQLSLANVIRSCMRNETLYHILAMDNKYHLYDLRQYGKELYDRLELNIEDAFSNISFSKSIATFASPEQLAMLHQIVNITIESNIPLISLQIKDSVEQLEKIPRLISFIEDDHAIENLPRSVQSIAEQWRIFQIRSVNPALLNAANALKMLNELNDRLERITLPSVALSAKLQHAQVLLSTNLNEYFRVAADQLVQEMEQQIRKYIDHVRIQMSTNVSSCVPLFNIAKRTRTVLCQALVDPFNGVWASMVISILCTIPLIVMGSAASALYKKKHPYPKYIVNEPGNTDGHETSGALVTDSYDVRNKQQKLIYPNSSYAMYFGYPPAYLRTRS
;
A
#
# COMPACT_ATOMS: atom_id res chain seq x y z
N MET A 1 -29.19 -13.28 -1.51
CA MET A 1 -27.85 -12.75 -1.14
C MET A 1 -27.24 -13.49 0.06
N ASN A 2 -27.97 -13.64 1.17
CA ASN A 2 -27.44 -13.91 2.53
C ASN A 2 -26.46 -15.10 2.68
N TYR A 3 -26.54 -16.13 1.83
CA TYR A 3 -25.62 -17.28 1.89
C TYR A 3 -24.17 -16.95 1.49
N LEU A 4 -23.95 -15.89 0.69
CA LEU A 4 -22.59 -15.41 0.38
C LEU A 4 -21.93 -14.78 1.61
N ASP A 5 -22.60 -13.84 2.30
CA ASP A 5 -22.02 -13.13 3.45
C ASP A 5 -21.58 -14.08 4.58
N VAL A 6 -22.37 -15.12 4.87
CA VAL A 6 -22.01 -16.14 5.88
C VAL A 6 -20.77 -16.92 5.47
N SER A 7 -20.64 -17.25 4.18
CA SER A 7 -19.46 -17.93 3.65
C SER A 7 -18.23 -17.02 3.68
N VAL A 8 -18.43 -15.72 3.38
CA VAL A 8 -17.39 -14.67 3.42
C VAL A 8 -16.92 -14.40 4.85
N THR A 9 -17.79 -14.33 5.86
CA THR A 9 -17.35 -14.14 7.27
C THR A 9 -16.57 -15.34 7.79
N ALA A 10 -16.98 -16.58 7.45
CA ALA A 10 -16.23 -17.79 7.78
C ALA A 10 -14.82 -17.79 7.14
N LEU A 11 -14.72 -17.43 5.86
CA LEU A 11 -13.44 -17.25 5.15
C LEU A 11 -12.58 -16.13 5.76
N MET A 12 -13.20 -15.02 6.17
CA MET A 12 -12.52 -13.88 6.79
C MET A 12 -11.91 -14.26 8.15
N ILE A 13 -12.64 -15.00 8.99
CA ILE A 13 -12.14 -15.55 10.26
C ILE A 13 -10.97 -16.52 10.02
N SER A 14 -11.08 -17.40 9.01
CA SER A 14 -10.00 -18.31 8.61
C SER A 14 -8.73 -17.56 8.16
N HIS A 15 -8.89 -16.49 7.36
CA HIS A 15 -7.79 -15.64 6.93
C HIS A 15 -7.12 -14.91 8.11
N ILE A 16 -7.90 -14.31 9.01
CA ILE A 16 -7.39 -13.58 10.18
C ILE A 16 -6.63 -14.53 11.13
N THR A 17 -7.19 -15.69 11.44
CA THR A 17 -6.54 -16.70 12.31
C THR A 17 -5.29 -17.32 11.65
N ARG A 18 -5.24 -17.45 10.32
CA ARG A 18 -4.00 -17.79 9.59
C ARG A 18 -2.96 -16.67 9.72
N LYS A 19 -3.33 -15.42 9.45
CA LYS A 19 -2.41 -14.25 9.49
C LYS A 19 -1.83 -14.02 10.89
N LYS A 20 -2.63 -14.17 11.95
CA LYS A 20 -2.15 -14.08 13.35
C LYS A 20 -1.16 -15.19 13.71
N ARG A 21 -1.41 -16.44 13.33
CA ARG A 21 -0.47 -17.57 13.58
C ARG A 21 0.87 -17.40 12.87
N ILE A 22 0.85 -16.92 11.62
CA ILE A 22 2.09 -16.56 10.91
C ILE A 22 2.85 -15.50 11.72
N LYS A 23 2.21 -14.37 12.08
CA LYS A 23 2.89 -13.31 12.84
C LYS A 23 3.44 -13.77 14.20
N ILE A 24 2.77 -14.68 14.91
CA ILE A 24 3.28 -15.31 16.14
C ILE A 24 4.57 -16.08 15.87
N ARG A 25 4.59 -16.92 14.81
CA ARG A 25 5.78 -17.68 14.42
C ARG A 25 6.94 -16.75 14.06
N ASN A 26 6.70 -15.75 13.22
CA ASN A 26 7.73 -14.78 12.83
C ASN A 26 8.37 -14.11 14.06
N THR A 27 7.56 -13.56 14.95
CA THR A 27 8.05 -12.82 16.15
C THR A 27 8.73 -13.72 17.19
N LEU A 28 8.31 -14.97 17.38
CA LEU A 28 8.91 -15.86 18.39
C LEU A 28 10.07 -16.71 17.87
N ILE A 29 10.08 -17.08 16.58
CA ILE A 29 11.02 -18.05 16.03
C ILE A 29 11.94 -17.39 15.01
N ASP A 30 11.39 -16.75 13.97
CA ASP A 30 12.20 -16.20 12.87
C ASP A 30 13.04 -15.00 13.35
N ASP A 31 12.46 -14.11 14.17
CA ASP A 31 13.16 -12.97 14.78
C ASP A 31 14.10 -13.39 15.92
N PHE A 32 13.86 -14.53 16.57
CA PHE A 32 14.84 -15.12 17.52
C PHE A 32 16.01 -15.79 16.79
N GLN A 33 15.75 -16.41 15.63
CA GLN A 33 16.83 -16.98 14.82
C GLN A 33 17.80 -15.90 14.35
N ARG A 34 17.30 -14.71 13.98
CA ARG A 34 18.15 -13.53 13.69
C ARG A 34 18.99 -13.09 14.89
N LEU A 35 18.43 -13.11 16.10
CA LEU A 35 19.18 -12.84 17.33
C LEU A 35 20.29 -13.89 17.53
N ASN A 36 19.97 -15.18 17.35
CA ASN A 36 20.94 -16.27 17.43
C ASN A 36 22.06 -16.15 16.37
N GLU A 37 21.72 -15.83 15.12
CA GLU A 37 22.68 -15.60 14.03
C GLU A 37 23.61 -14.42 14.36
N SER A 38 23.08 -13.32 14.91
CA SER A 38 23.85 -12.15 15.35
C SER A 38 24.77 -12.46 16.54
N LEU A 39 24.26 -13.09 17.60
CA LEU A 39 25.07 -13.51 18.74
C LEU A 39 26.14 -14.54 18.33
N SER A 40 25.79 -15.49 17.47
CA SER A 40 26.74 -16.48 16.96
C SER A 40 27.86 -15.83 16.14
N ALA A 41 27.58 -14.78 15.36
CA ALA A 41 28.59 -14.04 14.63
C ALA A 41 29.52 -13.23 15.56
N LEU A 42 28.98 -12.60 16.60
CA LEU A 42 29.78 -11.89 17.62
C LEU A 42 30.63 -12.85 18.46
N ILE A 43 30.15 -14.05 18.77
CA ILE A 43 30.90 -15.09 19.48
C ILE A 43 31.97 -15.72 18.58
N ALA A 44 31.65 -16.00 17.32
CA ALA A 44 32.59 -16.61 16.36
C ALA A 44 33.71 -15.67 15.88
N SER A 45 33.51 -14.35 15.99
CA SER A 45 34.57 -13.34 15.80
C SER A 45 35.45 -13.16 17.06
N GLY A 46 34.99 -13.65 18.21
CA GLY A 46 35.81 -13.91 19.39
C GLY A 46 36.59 -12.69 19.90
N GLY A 47 37.92 -12.77 19.83
CA GLY A 47 38.83 -11.74 20.30
C GLY A 47 39.01 -10.55 19.35
N GLU A 48 38.69 -10.69 18.05
CA GLU A 48 38.97 -9.64 17.07
C GLU A 48 38.20 -8.33 17.34
N PRO A 49 36.88 -8.32 17.64
CA PRO A 49 36.16 -7.11 18.00
C PRO A 49 36.75 -6.40 19.23
N ILE A 50 37.23 -7.19 20.21
CA ILE A 50 37.85 -6.67 21.44
C ILE A 50 39.19 -6.01 21.12
N VAL A 51 40.07 -6.68 20.36
CA VAL A 51 41.35 -6.13 19.91
C VAL A 51 41.15 -4.84 19.12
N GLN A 52 40.19 -4.80 18.20
CA GLN A 52 39.85 -3.59 17.43
C GLN A 52 39.31 -2.47 18.33
N HIS A 53 38.51 -2.78 19.35
CA HIS A 53 38.00 -1.79 20.30
C HIS A 53 39.13 -1.23 21.20
N VAL A 54 40.03 -2.09 21.69
CA VAL A 54 41.23 -1.67 22.44
C VAL A 54 42.14 -0.78 21.60
N LYS A 55 42.41 -1.17 20.34
CA LYS A 55 43.17 -0.35 19.37
C LYS A 55 42.53 1.03 19.17
N LYS A 56 41.20 1.10 19.12
CA LYS A 56 40.43 2.34 18.93
C LYS A 56 40.40 3.25 20.17
N ILE A 57 40.23 2.70 21.37
CA ILE A 57 40.25 3.48 22.64
C ILE A 57 41.65 4.02 22.94
N THR A 58 42.68 3.18 22.81
CA THR A 58 44.05 3.54 23.23
C THR A 58 44.74 4.48 22.24
N GLY A 59 44.40 4.36 20.96
CA GLY A 59 45.05 5.03 19.84
C GLY A 59 45.93 4.11 18.98
N ALA A 60 46.12 2.84 19.37
CA ALA A 60 46.95 1.88 18.63
C ALA A 60 46.43 1.52 17.23
N HIS A 61 45.18 1.86 16.87
CA HIS A 61 44.70 1.90 15.48
C HIS A 61 45.58 2.77 14.56
N ALA A 62 46.40 3.66 15.12
CA ALA A 62 47.47 4.35 14.39
C ALA A 62 48.40 3.36 13.66
N ILE A 63 48.71 2.19 14.24
CA ILE A 63 49.52 1.14 13.61
C ILE A 63 48.87 0.68 12.30
N ASP A 64 47.60 0.27 12.34
CA ASP A 64 46.87 -0.18 11.13
C ASP A 64 46.76 0.93 10.07
N SER A 65 46.69 2.19 10.53
CA SER A 65 46.69 3.37 9.65
C SER A 65 48.04 3.57 8.96
N PHE A 66 49.15 3.44 9.70
CA PHE A 66 50.51 3.49 9.14
C PHE A 66 50.80 2.33 8.17
N LEU A 67 50.34 1.12 8.47
CA LEU A 67 50.44 -0.04 7.57
C LEU A 67 49.68 0.20 6.26
N ASN A 68 48.44 0.72 6.34
CA ASN A 68 47.65 1.02 5.15
C ASN A 68 48.30 2.12 4.30
N ILE A 69 48.85 3.17 4.92
CA ILE A 69 49.60 4.23 4.22
C ILE A 69 50.86 3.70 3.54
N SER A 70 51.61 2.78 4.17
CA SER A 70 52.80 2.17 3.57
C SER A 70 52.44 1.31 2.34
N ASN A 71 51.39 0.49 2.45
CA ASN A 71 50.90 -0.33 1.34
C ASN A 71 50.37 0.53 0.17
N GLU A 72 49.56 1.57 0.47
CA GLU A 72 49.05 2.52 -0.54
C GLU A 72 50.20 3.25 -1.23
N ALA A 73 51.24 3.67 -0.50
CA ALA A 73 52.44 4.30 -1.08
C ALA A 73 53.24 3.34 -1.99
N GLN A 74 53.36 2.06 -1.62
CA GLN A 74 53.98 1.03 -2.47
C GLN A 74 53.19 0.74 -3.77
N GLU A 75 51.88 1.00 -3.79
CA GLU A 75 51.06 0.89 -5.00
C GLU A 75 51.11 2.17 -5.83
N LEU A 76 50.96 3.34 -5.20
CA LEU A 76 51.02 4.64 -5.87
C LEU A 76 52.36 4.88 -6.58
N LEU A 77 53.50 4.43 -6.04
CA LEU A 77 54.78 4.52 -6.75
C LEU A 77 54.80 3.75 -8.08
N LYS A 78 54.00 2.70 -8.22
CA LYS A 78 53.88 1.92 -9.47
C LYS A 78 52.94 2.64 -10.43
N ILE A 79 51.77 3.06 -9.94
CA ILE A 79 50.77 3.77 -10.75
C ILE A 79 51.34 5.10 -11.26
N VAL A 80 51.95 5.94 -10.43
CA VAL A 80 52.59 7.19 -10.88
C VAL A 80 53.63 6.93 -11.97
N ALA A 81 54.42 5.85 -11.87
CA ALA A 81 55.38 5.50 -12.91
C ALA A 81 54.74 4.96 -14.20
N GLU A 82 53.54 4.39 -14.14
CA GLU A 82 52.74 3.92 -15.28
C GLU A 82 52.01 5.11 -15.95
N ASP A 83 51.28 5.90 -15.16
CA ASP A 83 50.59 7.14 -15.54
C ASP A 83 51.54 8.16 -16.19
N GLU A 84 52.75 8.35 -15.65
CA GLU A 84 53.75 9.22 -16.28
C GLU A 84 54.17 8.71 -17.67
N ASN A 85 54.16 7.40 -17.92
CA ASN A 85 54.48 6.84 -19.22
C ASN A 85 53.31 6.96 -20.20
N GLU A 86 52.06 6.86 -19.73
CA GLU A 86 50.88 7.23 -20.54
C GLU A 86 50.90 8.72 -20.92
N LEU A 87 51.23 9.63 -19.99
CA LEU A 87 51.40 11.06 -20.30
C LEU A 87 52.54 11.33 -21.30
N LYS A 88 53.66 10.60 -21.21
CA LYS A 88 54.76 10.68 -22.19
C LYS A 88 54.30 10.20 -23.58
N ALA A 89 53.49 9.14 -23.65
CA ALA A 89 52.90 8.66 -24.90
C ALA A 89 51.90 9.69 -25.48
N LEU A 90 50.95 10.18 -24.68
CA LEU A 90 49.96 11.19 -25.11
C LEU A 90 50.62 12.50 -25.57
N ASN A 91 51.65 12.99 -24.87
CA ASN A 91 52.41 14.17 -25.32
C ASN A 91 53.14 13.90 -26.66
N GLY A 92 53.57 12.65 -26.92
CA GLY A 92 54.10 12.22 -28.21
C GLY A 92 53.04 12.21 -29.31
N GLU A 93 51.86 11.66 -29.05
CA GLU A 93 50.71 11.68 -29.98
C GLU A 93 50.29 13.11 -30.31
N LEU A 94 50.13 13.98 -29.30
CA LEU A 94 49.79 15.39 -29.46
C LEU A 94 50.86 16.17 -30.26
N PHE A 95 52.15 15.85 -30.08
CA PHE A 95 53.22 16.44 -30.89
C PHE A 95 53.15 15.98 -32.35
N LEU A 96 52.89 14.70 -32.61
CA LEU A 96 52.68 14.20 -33.98
C LEU A 96 51.43 14.83 -34.62
N LEU A 97 50.32 14.89 -33.89
CA LEU A 97 49.06 15.50 -34.30
C LEU A 97 49.26 16.98 -34.69
N ARG A 98 50.04 17.73 -33.90
CA ARG A 98 50.39 19.12 -34.20
C ARG A 98 51.16 19.24 -35.52
N ASN A 99 52.12 18.34 -35.78
CA ASN A 99 52.88 18.35 -37.03
C ASN A 99 52.03 17.95 -38.26
N GLU A 100 51.11 16.99 -38.11
CA GLU A 100 50.12 16.68 -39.16
C GLU A 100 49.19 17.86 -39.42
N LEU A 101 48.67 18.51 -38.37
CA LEU A 101 47.79 19.69 -38.44
C LEU A 101 48.46 20.86 -39.18
N THR A 102 49.69 21.25 -38.78
CA THR A 102 50.44 22.34 -39.44
C THR A 102 50.74 22.02 -40.91
N LYS A 103 50.91 20.74 -41.28
CA LYS A 103 51.07 20.34 -42.68
C LYS A 103 49.75 20.45 -43.44
N LEU A 104 48.65 19.92 -42.89
CA LEU A 104 47.32 19.97 -43.49
C LEU A 104 46.85 21.41 -43.70
N HIS A 105 47.01 22.27 -42.68
CA HIS A 105 46.76 23.71 -42.74
C HIS A 105 47.41 24.36 -43.98
N ARG A 106 48.71 24.16 -44.17
CA ARG A 106 49.48 24.72 -45.31
C ARG A 106 49.03 24.15 -46.65
N THR A 107 48.67 22.88 -46.72
CA THR A 107 48.12 22.28 -47.94
C THR A 107 46.76 22.87 -48.28
N SER A 108 45.85 23.01 -47.30
CA SER A 108 44.52 23.57 -47.52
C SER A 108 44.55 25.05 -47.90
N VAL A 109 45.39 25.89 -47.28
CA VAL A 109 45.59 27.29 -47.72
C VAL A 109 46.10 27.33 -49.17
N SER A 110 47.01 26.42 -49.55
CA SER A 110 47.50 26.34 -50.93
C SER A 110 46.46 25.83 -51.95
N GLU A 111 45.54 24.94 -51.55
CA GLU A 111 44.40 24.53 -52.40
C GLU A 111 43.29 25.61 -52.47
N LEU A 112 43.33 26.60 -51.57
CA LEU A 112 42.33 27.65 -51.44
C LEU A 112 42.71 28.94 -52.22
N ASP A 113 44.00 29.23 -52.41
CA ASP A 113 44.47 30.33 -53.29
C ASP A 113 43.96 30.14 -54.74
N ASP A 114 43.99 28.92 -55.27
CA ASP A 114 43.37 28.55 -56.57
C ASP A 114 41.86 28.83 -56.61
N CYS A 115 41.16 28.79 -55.46
CA CYS A 115 39.75 29.19 -55.37
C CYS A 115 39.58 30.72 -55.29
N ILE A 116 40.40 31.39 -54.48
CA ILE A 116 40.35 32.84 -54.27
C ILE A 116 40.65 33.59 -55.58
N ASN A 117 41.45 33.00 -56.48
CA ASN A 117 41.72 33.56 -57.81
C ASN A 117 40.66 33.23 -58.89
N SER A 118 39.52 32.65 -58.53
CA SER A 118 38.41 32.38 -59.46
C SER A 118 37.69 33.64 -59.94
N ASP A 119 37.24 33.65 -61.21
CA ASP A 119 36.45 34.73 -61.82
C ASP A 119 35.09 34.98 -61.13
N PHE A 120 34.54 33.98 -60.42
CA PHE A 120 33.24 34.07 -59.78
C PHE A 120 33.32 34.71 -58.39
N GLN A 121 32.91 35.98 -58.28
CA GLN A 121 32.93 36.78 -57.04
C GLN A 121 32.27 36.09 -55.83
N LEU A 122 31.19 35.31 -56.03
CA LEU A 122 30.53 34.57 -54.94
C LEU A 122 31.44 33.47 -54.37
N VAL A 123 32.09 32.71 -55.25
CA VAL A 123 33.04 31.64 -54.91
C VAL A 123 34.29 32.23 -54.25
N LYS A 124 34.82 33.32 -54.81
CA LYS A 124 35.96 34.06 -54.23
C LYS A 124 35.69 34.48 -52.79
N LYS A 125 34.54 35.13 -52.52
CA LYS A 125 34.18 35.59 -51.17
C LYS A 125 34.08 34.41 -50.18
N HIS A 126 33.37 33.34 -50.54
CA HIS A 126 33.20 32.16 -49.69
C HIS A 126 34.55 31.47 -49.38
N CYS A 127 35.45 31.37 -50.36
CA CYS A 127 36.80 30.83 -50.12
C CYS A 127 37.68 31.76 -49.26
N GLN A 128 37.49 33.08 -49.28
CA GLN A 128 38.14 34.00 -48.33
C GLN A 128 37.56 33.92 -46.91
N GLU A 129 36.28 33.58 -46.76
CA GLU A 129 35.66 33.33 -45.45
C GLU A 129 36.18 32.03 -44.82
N ILE A 130 36.34 30.97 -45.62
CA ILE A 130 37.02 29.73 -45.19
C ILE A 130 38.49 29.99 -44.82
N GLU A 131 39.22 30.80 -45.60
CA GLU A 131 40.62 31.16 -45.29
C GLU A 131 40.75 31.85 -43.92
N SER A 132 39.80 32.72 -43.58
CA SER A 132 39.77 33.42 -42.30
C SER A 132 39.56 32.48 -41.11
N GLU A 133 38.60 31.55 -41.19
CA GLU A 133 38.35 30.55 -40.13
C GLU A 133 39.50 29.53 -40.02
N LEU A 134 40.17 29.23 -41.13
CA LEU A 134 41.30 28.31 -41.20
C LEU A 134 42.56 28.89 -40.50
N SER A 135 42.78 30.20 -40.59
CA SER A 135 43.89 30.93 -39.95
C SER A 135 43.91 30.78 -38.42
N ASP A 136 42.74 30.65 -37.79
CA ASP A 136 42.56 30.54 -36.33
C ASP A 136 43.08 29.21 -35.75
N ILE A 137 43.55 28.29 -36.61
CA ILE A 137 44.04 26.94 -36.27
C ILE A 137 45.58 26.87 -36.25
N ASP A 138 46.32 27.72 -36.96
CA ASP A 138 47.81 27.70 -36.96
C ASP A 138 48.41 28.03 -35.57
N ILE A 139 47.60 28.64 -34.70
CA ILE A 139 47.95 29.08 -33.34
C ILE A 139 47.98 27.91 -32.34
N ILE A 140 47.41 26.73 -32.65
CA ILE A 140 47.23 25.62 -31.71
C ILE A 140 48.57 25.14 -31.09
N THR A 141 48.64 25.13 -29.75
CA THR A 141 49.84 24.83 -28.95
C THR A 141 49.68 23.60 -28.06
N LEU A 142 49.62 22.42 -28.67
CA LEU A 142 49.57 21.16 -27.92
C LEU A 142 50.92 20.87 -27.23
N HIS A 143 50.93 20.83 -25.89
CA HIS A 143 52.06 20.38 -25.06
C HIS A 143 51.57 20.04 -23.63
N LEU A 144 52.01 18.89 -23.10
CA LEU A 144 51.75 18.47 -21.73
C LEU A 144 53.04 18.38 -20.91
N ARG A 145 52.98 18.80 -19.64
CA ARG A 145 53.96 18.40 -18.61
C ARG A 145 53.85 16.89 -18.36
N GLN A 146 54.98 16.22 -18.05
CA GLN A 146 55.01 14.76 -17.82
C GLN A 146 55.35 14.35 -16.38
N ASP A 147 55.92 15.25 -15.57
CA ASP A 147 56.21 15.03 -14.14
C ASP A 147 54.94 15.21 -13.29
N ILE A 148 54.39 14.11 -12.77
CA ILE A 148 53.13 14.12 -12.01
C ILE A 148 53.35 14.60 -10.56
N LEU A 149 54.46 14.19 -9.93
CA LEU A 149 54.80 14.51 -8.54
C LEU A 149 56.12 15.26 -8.46
N ASN A 150 56.22 16.20 -7.51
CA ASN A 150 57.47 16.90 -7.24
C ASN A 150 58.54 15.92 -6.69
N ASN A 151 59.81 16.16 -7.02
CA ASN A 151 60.93 15.26 -6.67
C ASN A 151 61.00 14.94 -5.17
N ASP A 152 60.71 15.92 -4.30
CA ASP A 152 60.68 15.72 -2.85
C ASP A 152 59.52 14.81 -2.42
N THR A 153 58.35 14.94 -3.05
CA THR A 153 57.21 14.05 -2.83
C THR A 153 57.52 12.61 -3.28
N MET A 154 58.19 12.44 -4.42
CA MET A 154 58.64 11.12 -4.89
C MET A 154 59.65 10.47 -3.94
N ASN A 155 60.62 11.23 -3.44
CA ASN A 155 61.59 10.73 -2.45
C ASN A 155 60.90 10.29 -1.15
N VAL A 156 59.82 10.96 -0.74
CA VAL A 156 59.07 10.64 0.49
C VAL A 156 58.17 9.43 0.32
N LEU A 157 57.43 9.29 -0.80
CA LEU A 157 56.73 8.03 -1.10
C LEU A 157 57.71 6.86 -1.19
N LYS A 158 58.89 7.08 -1.79
CA LYS A 158 59.95 6.07 -1.83
C LYS A 158 60.44 5.67 -0.44
N MET A 159 60.71 6.62 0.45
CA MET A 159 61.03 6.32 1.85
C MET A 159 59.88 5.58 2.56
N LEU A 160 58.62 5.92 2.32
CA LEU A 160 57.44 5.22 2.87
C LEU A 160 57.29 3.76 2.40
N ALA A 161 57.73 3.50 1.16
CA ALA A 161 57.66 2.19 0.52
C ALA A 161 58.84 1.28 0.86
N GLU A 162 60.05 1.85 0.98
CA GLU A 162 61.29 1.14 1.33
C GLU A 162 61.45 0.97 2.86
N SER A 163 60.84 1.85 3.67
CA SER A 163 60.72 1.64 5.12
C SER A 163 59.72 0.53 5.38
N ASN A 164 60.19 -0.61 5.88
CA ASN A 164 59.34 -1.74 6.25
C ASN A 164 58.55 -1.42 7.53
N ILE A 165 57.47 -0.64 7.41
CA ILE A 165 56.65 -0.20 8.56
C ILE A 165 56.00 -1.40 9.28
N ALA A 166 55.79 -2.52 8.60
CA ALA A 166 55.37 -3.79 9.23
C ALA A 166 56.43 -4.38 10.17
N GLU A 167 57.72 -4.17 9.91
CA GLU A 167 58.83 -4.60 10.78
C GLU A 167 59.02 -3.66 11.99
N ILE A 168 58.73 -2.37 11.85
CA ILE A 168 58.69 -1.44 13.01
C ILE A 168 57.67 -1.93 14.05
N PHE A 169 56.47 -2.34 13.59
CA PHE A 169 55.37 -2.72 14.47
C PHE A 169 55.22 -4.24 14.68
N VAL A 170 56.17 -5.07 14.24
CA VAL A 170 56.00 -6.55 14.22
C VAL A 170 55.71 -7.14 15.59
N ASP A 171 56.41 -6.69 16.63
CA ASP A 171 56.20 -7.13 18.01
C ASP A 171 54.82 -6.73 18.54
N ALA A 172 54.37 -5.50 18.24
CA ALA A 172 53.06 -5.01 18.66
C ALA A 172 51.92 -5.74 17.93
N ILE A 173 52.09 -6.05 16.64
CA ILE A 173 51.14 -6.84 15.84
C ILE A 173 51.08 -8.29 16.38
N SER A 174 52.22 -8.88 16.72
CA SER A 174 52.28 -10.22 17.34
C SER A 174 51.57 -10.22 18.69
N ASP A 175 51.87 -9.27 19.57
CA ASP A 175 51.27 -9.22 20.92
C ASP A 175 49.75 -8.99 20.86
N PHE A 176 49.25 -8.18 19.92
CA PHE A 176 47.80 -8.06 19.67
C PHE A 176 47.20 -9.38 19.15
N LYS A 177 47.92 -10.15 18.31
CA LYS A 177 47.42 -11.40 17.72
C LYS A 177 47.47 -12.57 18.72
N ASP A 178 48.50 -12.64 19.56
CA ASP A 178 48.57 -13.57 20.68
C ASP A 178 47.45 -13.28 21.69
N GLY A 179 47.14 -12.00 21.94
CA GLY A 179 45.99 -11.59 22.74
C GLY A 179 44.64 -12.03 22.15
N GLU A 180 44.47 -11.86 20.83
CA GLU A 180 43.30 -12.38 20.11
C GLU A 180 43.17 -13.91 20.24
N ILE A 181 44.28 -14.65 20.15
CA ILE A 181 44.32 -16.11 20.26
C ILE A 181 43.96 -16.58 21.68
N GLU A 182 44.42 -15.90 22.74
CA GLU A 182 44.01 -16.22 24.11
C GLU A 182 42.51 -15.99 24.33
N LEU A 183 41.98 -14.88 23.81
CA LEU A 183 40.54 -14.57 23.85
C LEU A 183 39.72 -15.63 23.10
N ASN A 184 40.09 -15.94 21.85
CA ASN A 184 39.44 -16.96 21.03
C ASN A 184 39.39 -18.32 21.77
N LYS A 185 40.48 -18.69 22.44
CA LYS A 185 40.57 -19.93 23.24
C LYS A 185 39.65 -19.93 24.46
N LYS A 186 39.49 -18.79 25.15
CA LYS A 186 38.55 -18.64 26.28
C LYS A 186 37.09 -18.70 25.81
N VAL A 187 36.76 -17.98 24.73
CA VAL A 187 35.43 -17.97 24.12
C VAL A 187 35.00 -19.37 23.66
N GLN A 188 35.87 -20.12 22.96
CA GLN A 188 35.57 -21.49 22.49
C GLN A 188 35.22 -22.48 23.62
N VAL A 189 35.76 -22.32 24.83
CA VAL A 189 35.42 -23.16 26.00
C VAL A 189 33.96 -22.95 26.45
N LYS A 190 33.38 -21.78 26.19
CA LYS A 190 32.02 -21.38 26.61
C LYS A 190 31.02 -21.32 25.46
N GLU A 191 31.48 -21.23 24.21
CA GLU A 191 30.66 -21.24 23.00
C GLU A 191 29.61 -22.37 23.00
N GLN A 192 30.00 -23.61 23.35
CA GLN A 192 29.06 -24.73 23.41
C GLN A 192 27.99 -24.56 24.50
N ALA A 193 28.32 -23.94 25.64
CA ALA A 193 27.36 -23.68 26.72
C ALA A 193 26.38 -22.55 26.34
N ILE A 194 26.87 -21.51 25.68
CA ILE A 194 26.06 -20.43 25.12
C ILE A 194 25.11 -21.00 24.05
N GLN A 195 25.63 -21.73 23.06
CA GLN A 195 24.85 -22.39 22.00
C GLN A 195 23.80 -23.35 22.55
N THR A 196 24.08 -24.06 23.64
CA THR A 196 23.10 -24.92 24.31
C THR A 196 21.99 -24.10 24.96
N SER A 197 22.35 -23.04 25.70
CA SER A 197 21.39 -22.13 26.34
C SER A 197 20.46 -21.45 25.32
N VAL A 198 20.99 -21.02 24.17
CA VAL A 198 20.20 -20.42 23.08
C VAL A 198 19.24 -21.43 22.43
N ARG A 199 19.65 -22.70 22.28
CA ARG A 199 18.77 -23.78 21.77
C ARG A 199 17.66 -24.14 22.75
N GLU A 200 17.95 -24.15 24.05
CA GLU A 200 16.93 -24.35 25.10
C GLU A 200 15.86 -23.25 25.02
N ILE A 201 16.27 -21.96 24.95
CA ILE A 201 15.36 -20.83 24.75
C ILE A 201 14.56 -20.97 23.44
N GLN A 202 15.21 -21.33 22.32
CA GLN A 202 14.53 -21.53 21.03
C GLN A 202 13.44 -22.61 21.12
N SER A 203 13.69 -23.68 21.88
CA SER A 203 12.74 -24.79 22.06
C SER A 203 11.50 -24.38 22.86
N GLU A 204 11.66 -23.54 23.90
CA GLU A 204 10.55 -22.99 24.66
C GLU A 204 9.76 -21.94 23.86
N LEU A 205 10.43 -21.07 23.11
CA LEU A 205 9.78 -20.12 22.19
C LEU A 205 8.94 -20.84 21.12
N LEU A 206 9.43 -21.97 20.58
CA LEU A 206 8.68 -22.85 19.69
C LEU A 206 7.47 -23.48 20.41
N ARG A 207 7.65 -24.00 21.63
CA ARG A 207 6.57 -24.59 22.44
C ARG A 207 5.45 -23.57 22.74
N ILE A 208 5.82 -22.32 23.03
CA ILE A 208 4.89 -21.19 23.21
C ILE A 208 4.19 -20.87 21.88
N ALA A 209 4.93 -20.75 20.78
CA ALA A 209 4.38 -20.41 19.47
C ALA A 209 3.36 -21.45 18.97
N ASP A 210 3.62 -22.74 19.16
CA ASP A 210 2.71 -23.84 18.81
C ASP A 210 1.54 -23.95 19.80
N THR A 211 1.73 -23.67 21.09
CA THR A 211 0.64 -23.60 22.07
C THR A 211 -0.33 -22.46 21.73
N LEU A 212 0.16 -21.27 21.42
CA LEU A 212 -0.66 -20.14 20.97
C LEU A 212 -1.33 -20.45 19.62
N SER A 213 -0.61 -21.09 18.70
CA SER A 213 -1.13 -21.44 17.37
C SER A 213 -2.19 -22.53 17.40
N THR A 214 -2.12 -23.48 18.33
CA THR A 214 -3.15 -24.52 18.52
C THR A 214 -4.38 -23.94 19.23
N GLN A 215 -4.22 -23.07 20.23
CA GLN A 215 -5.34 -22.33 20.83
C GLN A 215 -6.07 -21.46 19.78
N LEU A 216 -5.34 -20.73 18.93
CA LEU A 216 -5.92 -20.00 17.80
C LEU A 216 -6.59 -20.90 16.75
N ARG A 217 -6.17 -22.17 16.62
CA ARG A 217 -6.79 -23.17 15.73
C ARG A 217 -8.08 -23.75 16.31
N GLN A 218 -8.32 -23.63 17.61
CA GLN A 218 -9.61 -23.98 18.23
C GLN A 218 -10.71 -22.95 17.94
N ILE A 219 -10.36 -21.71 17.53
CA ILE A 219 -11.30 -20.69 17.04
C ILE A 219 -11.73 -21.03 15.60
N LYS A 220 -12.42 -22.16 15.45
CA LYS A 220 -12.86 -22.68 14.15
C LYS A 220 -14.05 -21.89 13.59
N PRO A 221 -13.99 -21.36 12.34
CA PRO A 221 -15.16 -20.82 11.67
C PRO A 221 -16.20 -21.92 11.35
N GLU A 222 -15.82 -23.20 11.40
CA GLU A 222 -16.73 -24.35 11.34
C GLU A 222 -17.84 -24.27 12.40
N LEU A 223 -17.56 -23.73 13.60
CA LEU A 223 -18.59 -23.56 14.63
C LEU A 223 -19.69 -22.61 14.15
N LEU A 224 -19.30 -21.44 13.61
CA LEU A 224 -20.23 -20.44 13.08
C LEU A 224 -20.97 -20.96 11.84
N HIS A 225 -20.28 -21.67 10.94
CA HIS A 225 -20.87 -22.28 9.76
C HIS A 225 -21.90 -23.37 10.12
N ASN A 226 -21.57 -24.24 11.08
CA ASN A 226 -22.47 -25.29 11.54
C ASN A 226 -23.65 -24.73 12.33
N LEU A 227 -23.46 -23.68 13.14
CA LEU A 227 -24.56 -22.92 13.75
C LEU A 227 -25.52 -22.39 12.68
N LEU A 228 -25.01 -21.67 11.68
CA LEU A 228 -25.84 -21.04 10.65
C LEU A 228 -26.50 -22.05 9.72
N LYS A 229 -25.83 -23.16 9.38
CA LYS A 229 -26.47 -24.27 8.67
C LYS A 229 -27.61 -24.90 9.48
N ARG A 230 -27.42 -25.09 10.80
CA ARG A 230 -28.43 -25.67 11.69
C ARG A 230 -29.55 -24.70 12.08
N TYR A 231 -29.31 -23.39 12.01
CA TYR A 231 -30.29 -22.33 12.30
C TYR A 231 -31.14 -21.94 11.08
N MET A 232 -30.53 -21.81 9.90
CA MET A 232 -31.28 -21.57 8.65
C MET A 232 -31.95 -22.84 8.13
N GLY A 233 -31.37 -24.02 8.42
CA GLY A 233 -31.88 -25.33 8.06
C GLY A 233 -31.80 -25.62 6.56
N ASP A 234 -31.97 -26.89 6.18
CA ASP A 234 -32.00 -27.29 4.76
C ASP A 234 -33.21 -26.67 4.01
N ASN A 235 -34.25 -26.27 4.75
CA ASN A 235 -35.45 -25.60 4.23
C ASN A 235 -35.29 -24.08 4.00
N TYR A 236 -34.09 -23.50 4.19
CA TYR A 236 -33.86 -22.04 4.00
C TYR A 236 -34.37 -21.53 2.65
N HIS A 237 -34.09 -22.26 1.56
CA HIS A 237 -34.53 -21.90 0.21
C HIS A 237 -36.06 -21.83 0.10
N SER A 238 -36.77 -22.78 0.71
CA SER A 238 -38.24 -22.81 0.76
C SER A 238 -38.79 -21.63 1.57
N ILE A 239 -38.18 -21.28 2.70
CA ILE A 239 -38.61 -20.13 3.53
C ILE A 239 -38.47 -18.81 2.75
N VAL A 240 -37.37 -18.62 2.02
CA VAL A 240 -37.17 -17.45 1.15
C VAL A 240 -38.18 -17.42 0.00
N GLN A 241 -38.51 -18.57 -0.60
CA GLN A 241 -39.55 -18.67 -1.63
C GLN A 241 -40.94 -18.31 -1.07
N TYR A 242 -41.35 -18.89 0.07
CA TYR A 242 -42.66 -18.62 0.66
C TYR A 242 -42.83 -17.16 1.11
N THR A 243 -41.79 -16.55 1.69
CA THR A 243 -41.81 -15.13 2.06
C THR A 243 -41.89 -14.20 0.83
N TRP A 244 -41.24 -14.56 -0.28
CA TRP A 244 -41.41 -13.86 -1.56
C TRP A 244 -42.84 -13.99 -2.13
N TYR A 245 -43.40 -15.20 -2.17
CA TYR A 245 -44.80 -15.42 -2.60
C TYR A 245 -45.82 -14.67 -1.72
N ALA A 246 -45.61 -14.63 -0.41
CA ALA A 246 -46.45 -13.87 0.52
C ALA A 246 -46.38 -12.36 0.25
N SER A 247 -45.17 -11.81 0.03
CA SER A 247 -44.96 -10.41 -0.33
C SER A 247 -45.63 -10.05 -1.67
N LEU A 248 -45.46 -10.87 -2.70
CA LEU A 248 -46.11 -10.69 -4.01
C LEU A 248 -47.63 -10.71 -3.89
N THR A 249 -48.18 -11.61 -3.07
CA THR A 249 -49.63 -11.70 -2.80
C THR A 249 -50.13 -10.45 -2.07
N LEU A 250 -49.40 -9.96 -1.07
CA LEU A 250 -49.74 -8.73 -0.33
C LEU A 250 -49.77 -7.51 -1.27
N CYS A 251 -48.75 -7.36 -2.12
CA CYS A 251 -48.69 -6.31 -3.13
C CYS A 251 -49.83 -6.40 -4.15
N ALA A 252 -50.21 -7.61 -4.58
CA ALA A 252 -51.35 -7.83 -5.47
C ALA A 252 -52.68 -7.41 -4.82
N ILE A 253 -52.90 -7.71 -3.53
CA ILE A 253 -54.11 -7.31 -2.78
C ILE A 253 -54.21 -5.77 -2.68
N PHE A 254 -53.12 -5.08 -2.33
CA PHE A 254 -53.12 -3.61 -2.29
C PHE A 254 -53.32 -2.98 -3.67
N SER A 255 -52.71 -3.54 -4.71
CA SER A 255 -52.85 -3.09 -6.10
C SER A 255 -54.28 -3.28 -6.61
N LEU A 256 -54.91 -4.42 -6.33
CA LEU A 256 -56.30 -4.70 -6.68
C LEU A 256 -57.25 -3.70 -6.02
N LYS A 257 -57.07 -3.41 -4.73
CA LYS A 257 -57.84 -2.37 -4.02
C LYS A 257 -57.70 -1.02 -4.74
N ALA A 258 -56.47 -0.59 -5.04
CA ALA A 258 -56.22 0.67 -5.73
C ALA A 258 -56.87 0.74 -7.12
N LEU A 259 -56.79 -0.33 -7.91
CA LEU A 259 -57.41 -0.42 -9.24
C LEU A 259 -58.93 -0.27 -9.20
N TYR A 260 -59.63 -0.85 -8.22
CA TYR A 260 -61.08 -0.67 -8.08
C TYR A 260 -61.47 0.81 -7.88
N PHE A 261 -60.79 1.54 -6.99
CA PHE A 261 -61.04 2.97 -6.77
C PHE A 261 -60.61 3.81 -7.99
N LEU A 262 -59.50 3.48 -8.65
CA LEU A 262 -59.02 4.17 -9.84
C LEU A 262 -59.99 4.05 -11.01
N PHE A 263 -60.42 2.83 -11.37
CA PHE A 263 -61.40 2.63 -12.43
C PHE A 263 -62.76 3.26 -12.09
N ALA A 264 -63.18 3.21 -10.83
CA ALA A 264 -64.40 3.87 -10.38
C ALA A 264 -64.35 5.40 -10.60
N LEU A 265 -63.21 6.05 -10.28
CA LEU A 265 -62.95 7.46 -10.60
C LEU A 265 -62.96 7.72 -12.11
N CYS A 266 -62.28 6.90 -12.92
CA CYS A 266 -62.23 7.09 -14.37
C CYS A 266 -63.62 7.01 -15.02
N TYR A 267 -64.43 6.00 -14.69
CA TYR A 267 -65.82 5.92 -15.14
C TYR A 267 -66.71 7.03 -14.57
N GLY A 268 -66.28 7.70 -13.50
CA GLY A 268 -66.93 8.86 -12.90
C GLY A 268 -66.69 10.17 -13.64
N CYS A 269 -65.42 10.47 -13.91
CA CYS A 269 -64.99 11.71 -14.58
C CYS A 269 -65.31 11.67 -16.09
N PHE A 270 -64.96 10.57 -16.76
CA PHE A 270 -65.06 10.45 -18.22
C PHE A 270 -66.35 9.76 -18.70
N GLY A 271 -67.07 9.08 -17.81
CA GLY A 271 -68.32 8.40 -18.19
C GLY A 271 -69.50 9.36 -18.37
N ARG A 272 -70.47 8.98 -19.20
CA ARG A 272 -71.76 9.70 -19.31
C ARG A 272 -72.70 9.36 -18.16
N ARG A 273 -73.65 10.25 -17.87
CA ARG A 273 -74.70 10.02 -16.86
C ARG A 273 -75.65 8.88 -17.30
N PRO A 274 -76.32 8.18 -16.36
CA PRO A 274 -77.15 7.04 -16.72
C PRO A 274 -78.47 7.46 -17.38
N SER A 275 -78.75 6.92 -18.57
CA SER A 275 -80.02 6.99 -19.29
C SER A 275 -80.82 5.68 -19.10
N ASP A 276 -82.00 5.56 -19.72
CA ASP A 276 -82.77 4.29 -19.78
C ASP A 276 -82.50 3.44 -21.03
N TYR A 277 -81.72 3.94 -22.00
CA TYR A 277 -81.28 3.14 -23.14
C TYR A 277 -80.07 2.27 -22.75
N ARG A 278 -80.14 0.98 -23.08
CA ARG A 278 -79.45 -0.06 -22.30
C ARG A 278 -78.02 -0.42 -22.75
N ASN A 279 -77.50 0.22 -23.80
CA ASN A 279 -76.38 -0.31 -24.58
C ASN A 279 -75.10 0.57 -24.63
N ASP A 280 -75.05 1.68 -23.90
CA ASP A 280 -73.89 2.56 -23.92
C ASP A 280 -72.71 2.00 -23.09
N CYS A 281 -71.51 2.03 -23.67
CA CYS A 281 -70.27 1.82 -22.93
C CYS A 281 -69.90 3.09 -22.13
N CYS A 282 -69.10 2.95 -21.07
CA CYS A 282 -68.61 4.05 -20.24
C CYS A 282 -69.70 4.93 -19.57
N VAL A 283 -70.59 4.31 -18.78
CA VAL A 283 -71.62 5.02 -17.98
C VAL A 283 -71.18 5.16 -16.52
N ARG A 284 -71.44 6.31 -15.87
CA ARG A 284 -71.14 6.59 -14.45
C ARG A 284 -71.75 5.58 -13.47
N SER A 285 -72.86 4.94 -13.85
CA SER A 285 -73.46 3.82 -13.11
C SER A 285 -72.49 2.65 -12.93
N THR A 286 -71.64 2.36 -13.92
CA THR A 286 -70.57 1.35 -13.82
C THR A 286 -69.49 1.79 -12.83
N GLY A 287 -69.08 3.06 -12.87
CA GLY A 287 -68.18 3.65 -11.87
C GLY A 287 -68.75 3.57 -10.45
N SER A 288 -70.05 3.80 -10.28
CA SER A 288 -70.74 3.63 -8.99
C SER A 288 -70.70 2.18 -8.49
N LYS A 289 -70.96 1.19 -9.36
CA LYS A 289 -70.84 -0.23 -9.01
C LYS A 289 -69.42 -0.61 -8.61
N LEU A 290 -68.41 -0.08 -9.32
CA LEU A 290 -67.00 -0.28 -8.99
C LEU A 290 -66.61 0.38 -7.66
N PHE A 291 -67.12 1.58 -7.34
CA PHE A 291 -66.95 2.18 -6.01
C PHE A 291 -67.59 1.34 -4.92
N VAL A 292 -68.83 0.87 -5.09
CA VAL A 292 -69.50 0.00 -4.10
C VAL A 292 -68.71 -1.30 -3.89
N CYS A 293 -68.23 -1.92 -4.96
CA CYS A 293 -67.38 -3.11 -4.90
C CYS A 293 -66.06 -2.82 -4.16
N GLY A 294 -65.34 -1.76 -4.55
CA GLY A 294 -64.08 -1.35 -3.93
C GLY A 294 -64.21 -0.95 -2.46
N VAL A 295 -65.34 -0.34 -2.07
CA VAL A 295 -65.67 0.00 -0.67
C VAL A 295 -65.92 -1.27 0.15
N TRP A 296 -66.73 -2.22 -0.34
CA TRP A 296 -66.94 -3.50 0.38
C TRP A 296 -65.65 -4.33 0.47
N LEU A 297 -64.88 -4.41 -0.62
CA LEU A 297 -63.57 -5.06 -0.65
C LEU A 297 -62.59 -4.40 0.33
N ALA A 298 -62.58 -3.07 0.43
CA ALA A 298 -61.79 -2.34 1.41
C ALA A 298 -62.24 -2.64 2.84
N ILE A 299 -63.55 -2.62 3.13
CA ILE A 299 -64.12 -2.90 4.46
C ILE A 299 -63.78 -4.33 4.92
N ILE A 300 -63.87 -5.33 4.04
CA ILE A 300 -63.56 -6.74 4.34
C ILE A 300 -62.06 -6.95 4.58
N LEU A 301 -61.21 -6.31 3.78
CA LEU A 301 -59.75 -6.45 3.91
C LEU A 301 -59.15 -5.62 5.04
N LEU A 302 -59.76 -4.50 5.44
CA LEU A 302 -59.26 -3.59 6.47
C LEU A 302 -58.92 -4.29 7.81
N PRO A 303 -59.80 -5.12 8.43
CA PRO A 303 -59.46 -5.81 9.68
C PRO A 303 -58.36 -6.87 9.48
N MET A 304 -58.36 -7.60 8.35
CA MET A 304 -57.32 -8.59 8.04
C MET A 304 -55.94 -7.94 7.90
N ILE A 305 -55.88 -6.82 7.19
CA ILE A 305 -54.66 -6.01 7.03
C ILE A 305 -54.25 -5.40 8.37
N ALA A 306 -55.18 -4.92 9.20
CA ALA A 306 -54.89 -4.35 10.51
C ALA A 306 -54.30 -5.38 11.49
N VAL A 307 -54.88 -6.59 11.60
CA VAL A 307 -54.36 -7.67 12.46
C VAL A 307 -52.98 -8.13 12.00
N LEU A 308 -52.78 -8.27 10.68
CA LEU A 308 -51.45 -8.57 10.11
C LEU A 308 -50.43 -7.46 10.42
N THR A 309 -50.82 -6.20 10.24
CA THR A 309 -49.96 -5.03 10.52
C THR A 309 -49.56 -4.97 12.00
N ALA A 310 -50.51 -5.17 12.91
CA ALA A 310 -50.23 -5.20 14.36
C ALA A 310 -49.28 -6.35 14.74
N SER A 311 -49.45 -7.52 14.12
CA SER A 311 -48.58 -8.69 14.35
C SER A 311 -47.15 -8.43 13.85
N LEU A 312 -47.01 -7.86 12.65
CA LEU A 312 -45.71 -7.49 12.08
C LEU A 312 -45.04 -6.35 12.88
N LEU A 313 -45.80 -5.36 13.35
CA LEU A 313 -45.31 -4.28 14.21
C LEU A 313 -44.75 -4.84 15.52
N LEU A 314 -45.49 -5.71 16.21
CA LEU A 314 -45.03 -6.34 17.45
C LEU A 314 -43.72 -7.10 17.26
N ILE A 315 -43.58 -7.86 16.17
CA ILE A 315 -42.35 -8.59 15.85
C ILE A 315 -41.21 -7.61 15.52
N GLY A 316 -41.44 -6.64 14.63
CA GLY A 316 -40.41 -5.76 14.09
C GLY A 316 -39.86 -4.75 15.09
N VAL A 317 -40.73 -4.15 15.90
CA VAL A 317 -40.34 -3.23 16.98
C VAL A 317 -39.55 -3.96 18.06
N ASN A 318 -39.94 -5.19 18.44
CA ASN A 318 -39.16 -5.97 19.40
C ASN A 318 -37.83 -6.46 18.80
N ALA A 319 -37.79 -6.90 17.54
CA ALA A 319 -36.55 -7.30 16.88
C ALA A 319 -35.53 -6.14 16.78
N TYR A 320 -36.01 -4.94 16.44
CA TYR A 320 -35.17 -3.75 16.43
C TYR A 320 -34.70 -3.36 17.84
N SER A 321 -35.62 -3.28 18.80
CA SER A 321 -35.35 -2.79 20.17
C SER A 321 -34.49 -3.75 21.00
N LEU A 322 -34.73 -5.06 20.92
CA LEU A 322 -34.00 -6.08 21.69
C LEU A 322 -32.74 -6.62 20.97
N GLY A 323 -32.70 -6.53 19.64
CA GLY A 323 -31.61 -7.09 18.82
C GLY A 323 -30.67 -6.03 18.26
N CYS A 324 -31.21 -5.06 17.51
CA CYS A 324 -30.40 -4.10 16.76
C CYS A 324 -29.92 -2.92 17.59
N TRP A 325 -30.79 -2.26 18.37
CA TRP A 325 -30.42 -1.12 19.20
C TRP A 325 -29.25 -1.40 20.17
N PRO A 326 -29.21 -2.52 20.94
CA PRO A 326 -28.06 -2.85 21.77
C PRO A 326 -26.79 -3.27 21.00
N LEU A 327 -26.91 -3.60 19.71
CA LEU A 327 -25.77 -3.86 18.82
C LEU A 327 -25.24 -2.56 18.19
N ASP A 328 -26.11 -1.59 17.94
CA ASP A 328 -25.80 -0.28 17.38
C ASP A 328 -25.09 0.62 18.41
N ASP A 329 -25.67 0.75 19.62
CA ASP A 329 -25.11 1.54 20.73
C ASP A 329 -25.06 0.72 22.06
N PRO A 330 -24.07 -0.19 22.21
CA PRO A 330 -23.93 -1.08 23.38
C PRO A 330 -23.57 -0.37 24.69
N PHE A 331 -23.45 0.96 24.68
CA PHE A 331 -23.20 1.80 25.85
C PHE A 331 -24.43 2.61 26.30
N ALA A 332 -25.49 2.69 25.48
CA ALA A 332 -26.66 3.54 25.77
C ALA A 332 -27.67 2.89 26.75
N ARG A 333 -27.73 1.56 26.83
CA ARG A 333 -28.68 0.79 27.67
C ARG A 333 -28.06 -0.53 28.17
N PRO A 334 -27.28 -0.54 29.28
CA PRO A 334 -26.69 -1.77 29.80
C PRO A 334 -27.75 -2.82 30.22
N ASP A 335 -28.91 -2.38 30.74
CA ASP A 335 -29.94 -3.28 31.28
C ASP A 335 -30.58 -4.16 30.19
N MET A 336 -30.91 -3.58 29.04
CA MET A 336 -31.46 -4.32 27.89
C MET A 336 -30.44 -5.30 27.32
N LEU A 337 -29.15 -4.92 27.31
CA LEU A 337 -28.08 -5.81 26.88
C LEU A 337 -28.01 -7.03 27.81
N SER A 338 -28.14 -6.87 29.14
CA SER A 338 -28.17 -7.99 30.08
C SER A 338 -29.34 -8.96 29.86
N LEU A 339 -30.49 -8.46 29.37
CA LEU A 339 -31.62 -9.31 28.98
C LEU A 339 -31.32 -10.08 27.69
N SER A 340 -30.69 -9.42 26.71
CA SER A 340 -30.26 -10.08 25.47
C SER A 340 -29.16 -11.12 25.69
N GLU A 341 -28.20 -10.84 26.59
CA GLU A 341 -27.15 -11.75 27.02
C GLU A 341 -27.77 -12.99 27.72
N ARG A 342 -28.67 -12.79 28.68
CA ARG A 342 -29.41 -13.91 29.33
C ARG A 342 -30.23 -14.74 28.34
N MET A 343 -30.88 -14.11 27.36
CA MET A 343 -31.65 -14.82 26.33
C MET A 343 -30.73 -15.60 25.38
N PHE A 344 -29.59 -15.02 25.00
CA PHE A 344 -28.59 -15.66 24.14
C PHE A 344 -27.90 -16.83 24.86
N ASP A 345 -27.56 -16.68 26.14
CA ASP A 345 -26.91 -17.72 26.93
C ASP A 345 -27.88 -18.87 27.29
N ALA A 346 -29.15 -18.58 27.59
CA ALA A 346 -30.19 -19.60 27.78
C ALA A 346 -30.57 -20.32 26.48
N TRP A 347 -30.39 -19.68 25.33
CA TRP A 347 -30.51 -20.32 24.01
C TRP A 347 -29.29 -21.21 23.73
N ARG A 348 -28.07 -20.69 23.94
CA ARG A 348 -26.78 -21.39 23.78
C ARG A 348 -26.70 -22.64 24.65
N SER A 349 -27.02 -22.56 25.93
CA SER A 349 -26.94 -23.67 26.88
C SER A 349 -27.91 -24.81 26.54
N LYS A 350 -28.98 -24.54 25.80
CA LYS A 350 -29.98 -25.52 25.38
C LYS A 350 -29.65 -26.20 24.05
N GLN A 351 -28.56 -25.78 23.38
CA GLN A 351 -28.34 -26.14 21.97
C GLN A 351 -26.87 -26.44 21.59
N ILE A 352 -25.92 -26.25 22.52
CA ILE A 352 -24.48 -26.51 22.33
C ILE A 352 -23.87 -27.11 23.61
N GLU A 353 -24.04 -28.42 23.84
CA GLU A 353 -23.55 -29.10 25.05
C GLU A 353 -22.16 -29.74 24.90
N GLU A 354 -21.67 -29.95 23.66
CA GLU A 354 -20.40 -30.63 23.42
C GLU A 354 -19.35 -29.76 22.69
N ASN A 355 -18.08 -29.96 23.06
CA ASN A 355 -16.88 -29.49 22.36
C ASN A 355 -16.63 -27.96 22.29
N LEU A 356 -16.88 -27.22 23.38
CA LEU A 356 -16.32 -25.87 23.55
C LEU A 356 -15.09 -25.88 24.48
N SER A 357 -14.01 -25.23 24.03
CA SER A 357 -12.80 -25.03 24.83
C SER A 357 -13.10 -24.16 26.06
N PRO A 358 -12.58 -24.48 27.26
CA PRO A 358 -12.91 -23.76 28.50
C PRO A 358 -12.61 -22.26 28.44
N LEU A 359 -11.67 -21.84 27.58
CA LEU A 359 -11.35 -20.43 27.31
C LEU A 359 -12.56 -19.61 26.80
N MET A 360 -13.52 -20.23 26.11
CA MET A 360 -14.75 -19.57 25.63
C MET A 360 -15.98 -19.79 26.52
N ASN A 361 -15.82 -20.46 27.66
CA ASN A 361 -16.88 -20.60 28.67
C ASN A 361 -16.78 -19.53 29.79
N GLN A 362 -15.66 -18.82 29.90
CA GLN A 362 -15.46 -17.72 30.86
C GLN A 362 -15.67 -16.32 30.28
N LEU A 363 -15.64 -16.15 28.94
CA LEU A 363 -15.87 -14.86 28.29
C LEU A 363 -17.18 -14.85 27.48
N SER A 364 -18.07 -13.91 27.80
CA SER A 364 -19.21 -13.62 26.92
C SER A 364 -18.71 -12.93 25.64
N LEU A 365 -19.30 -13.30 24.49
CA LEU A 365 -18.93 -12.72 23.20
C LEU A 365 -19.20 -11.21 23.15
N ALA A 366 -20.24 -10.75 23.86
CA ALA A 366 -20.57 -9.34 24.02
C ALA A 366 -19.48 -8.57 24.78
N ASN A 367 -18.92 -9.12 25.87
CA ASN A 367 -17.80 -8.50 26.59
C ASN A 367 -16.57 -8.37 25.69
N VAL A 368 -16.21 -9.42 24.95
CA VAL A 368 -15.10 -9.37 23.98
C VAL A 368 -15.33 -8.24 22.97
N ILE A 369 -16.49 -8.22 22.29
CA ILE A 369 -16.79 -7.19 21.28
C ILE A 369 -16.76 -5.77 21.88
N ARG A 370 -17.28 -5.57 23.11
CA ARG A 370 -17.31 -4.28 23.81
C ARG A 370 -15.90 -3.76 24.13
N SER A 371 -15.02 -4.62 24.65
CA SER A 371 -13.60 -4.30 24.84
C SER A 371 -12.88 -4.00 23.52
N CYS A 372 -13.16 -4.79 22.48
CA CYS A 372 -12.58 -4.55 21.15
C CYS A 372 -13.02 -3.23 20.51
N MET A 373 -14.19 -2.69 20.87
CA MET A 373 -14.63 -1.33 20.49
C MET A 373 -13.91 -0.21 21.26
N ARG A 374 -13.40 -0.50 22.47
CA ARG A 374 -12.53 0.41 23.24
C ARG A 374 -11.07 0.37 22.79
N ASN A 375 -10.79 -0.31 21.66
CA ASN A 375 -9.44 -0.59 21.14
C ASN A 375 -8.57 -1.43 22.09
N GLU A 376 -9.17 -2.13 23.07
CA GLU A 376 -8.48 -3.09 23.92
C GLU A 376 -8.02 -4.30 23.07
N THR A 377 -6.82 -4.81 23.34
CA THR A 377 -6.27 -5.95 22.57
C THR A 377 -6.68 -7.29 23.18
N LEU A 378 -6.78 -8.31 22.33
CA LEU A 378 -7.22 -9.66 22.73
C LEU A 378 -6.34 -10.27 23.84
N TYR A 379 -5.10 -9.80 23.97
CA TYR A 379 -4.14 -10.19 24.99
C TYR A 379 -4.57 -9.73 26.40
N HIS A 380 -5.02 -8.48 26.54
CA HIS A 380 -5.61 -7.97 27.77
C HIS A 380 -6.99 -8.60 28.04
N ILE A 381 -7.81 -8.76 27.00
CA ILE A 381 -9.18 -9.30 27.12
C ILE A 381 -9.17 -10.76 27.60
N LEU A 382 -8.25 -11.60 27.10
CA LEU A 382 -8.10 -13.00 27.51
C LEU A 382 -7.18 -13.18 28.73
N ALA A 383 -6.73 -12.10 29.39
CA ALA A 383 -5.75 -12.11 30.48
C ALA A 383 -4.54 -13.01 30.20
N MET A 384 -4.03 -12.98 28.95
CA MET A 384 -3.01 -13.93 28.48
C MET A 384 -1.68 -13.85 29.24
N ASP A 385 -1.40 -12.73 29.90
CA ASP A 385 -0.20 -12.57 30.71
C ASP A 385 -0.18 -13.52 31.92
N ASN A 386 -1.32 -13.74 32.60
CA ASN A 386 -1.45 -14.66 33.74
C ASN A 386 -1.19 -16.15 33.40
N LYS A 387 -0.96 -16.48 32.12
CA LYS A 387 -0.75 -17.85 31.64
C LYS A 387 0.53 -18.03 30.81
N TYR A 388 0.96 -16.99 30.10
CA TYR A 388 2.08 -17.05 29.18
C TYR A 388 3.19 -16.02 29.49
N HIS A 389 2.96 -15.11 30.45
CA HIS A 389 3.90 -14.08 30.92
C HIS A 389 4.63 -13.33 29.78
N LEU A 390 3.94 -13.11 28.64
CA LEU A 390 4.52 -12.47 27.46
C LEU A 390 4.84 -10.98 27.67
N TYR A 391 4.38 -10.38 28.77
CA TYR A 391 4.79 -9.03 29.17
C TYR A 391 6.16 -9.00 29.86
N ASP A 392 6.63 -10.14 30.36
CA ASP A 392 7.98 -10.33 30.88
C ASP A 392 8.51 -11.73 30.47
N LEU A 393 8.89 -11.82 29.18
CA LEU A 393 9.47 -13.02 28.59
C LEU A 393 10.77 -13.43 29.31
N ARG A 394 11.49 -12.46 29.91
CA ARG A 394 12.66 -12.72 30.76
C ARG A 394 12.23 -13.41 32.04
N GLN A 395 11.20 -12.94 32.74
CA GLN A 395 10.69 -13.59 33.95
C GLN A 395 10.19 -15.02 33.70
N TYR A 396 9.52 -15.28 32.56
CA TYR A 396 9.11 -16.64 32.20
C TYR A 396 10.31 -17.57 31.96
N GLY A 397 11.28 -17.12 31.16
CA GLY A 397 12.48 -17.88 30.83
C GLY A 397 13.65 -17.63 31.77
N LYS A 398 13.43 -17.17 33.01
CA LYS A 398 14.47 -16.47 33.78
C LYS A 398 15.74 -17.28 33.96
N GLU A 399 15.62 -18.54 34.36
CA GLU A 399 16.78 -19.41 34.56
C GLU A 399 17.60 -19.61 33.26
N LEU A 400 16.95 -19.60 32.08
CA LEU A 400 17.62 -19.74 30.80
C LEU A 400 18.29 -18.44 30.34
N TYR A 401 17.62 -17.29 30.53
CA TYR A 401 18.19 -15.99 30.17
C TYR A 401 19.33 -15.60 31.10
N ASP A 402 19.16 -15.73 32.42
CA ASP A 402 20.22 -15.46 33.40
C ASP A 402 21.42 -16.43 33.20
N ARG A 403 21.17 -17.70 32.84
CA ARG A 403 22.22 -18.68 32.47
C ARG A 403 22.93 -18.31 31.16
N LEU A 404 22.22 -17.75 30.18
CA LEU A 404 22.82 -17.25 28.94
C LEU A 404 23.71 -16.03 29.23
N GLU A 405 23.22 -15.08 30.02
CA GLU A 405 23.93 -13.87 30.47
C GLU A 405 25.22 -14.26 31.22
N LEU A 406 25.12 -15.13 32.25
CA LEU A 406 26.27 -15.66 32.99
C LEU A 406 27.27 -16.45 32.12
N ASN A 407 26.81 -17.22 31.13
CA ASN A 407 27.71 -17.94 30.21
C ASN A 407 28.45 -16.99 29.25
N ILE A 408 27.85 -15.84 28.91
CA ILE A 408 28.48 -14.79 28.11
C ILE A 408 29.48 -14.01 28.99
N GLU A 409 29.08 -13.56 30.18
CA GLU A 409 29.98 -12.90 31.15
C GLU A 409 31.23 -13.76 31.41
N ASP A 410 31.05 -15.04 31.75
CA ASP A 410 32.16 -15.95 32.09
C ASP A 410 33.10 -16.20 30.90
N ALA A 411 32.58 -16.25 29.65
CA ALA A 411 33.36 -16.41 28.42
C ALA A 411 34.33 -15.25 28.15
N PHE A 412 33.95 -14.05 28.58
CA PHE A 412 34.71 -12.81 28.41
C PHE A 412 35.36 -12.31 29.71
N SER A 413 35.18 -13.04 30.81
CA SER A 413 35.76 -12.73 32.12
C SER A 413 37.25 -13.08 32.22
N ASN A 414 37.92 -12.56 33.26
CA ASN A 414 39.25 -13.00 33.70
C ASN A 414 40.29 -13.02 32.56
N ILE A 415 40.27 -11.98 31.72
CA ILE A 415 41.26 -11.73 30.68
C ILE A 415 42.55 -11.24 31.36
N SER A 416 43.66 -11.95 31.14
CA SER A 416 44.87 -11.79 31.94
C SER A 416 46.11 -12.17 31.13
N PHE A 417 46.54 -11.27 30.24
CA PHE A 417 47.69 -11.52 29.38
C PHE A 417 48.97 -11.53 30.20
N SER A 418 49.82 -12.53 29.95
CA SER A 418 51.08 -12.75 30.67
C SER A 418 52.21 -11.80 30.26
N LYS A 419 52.03 -11.07 29.15
CA LYS A 419 52.95 -10.11 28.56
C LYS A 419 52.20 -8.79 28.33
N SER A 420 52.76 -7.66 28.76
CA SER A 420 52.33 -6.35 28.27
C SER A 420 52.81 -6.17 26.83
N ILE A 421 51.99 -5.58 25.93
CA ILE A 421 52.50 -5.19 24.60
C ILE A 421 53.71 -4.26 24.82
N ALA A 422 54.82 -4.58 24.15
CA ALA A 422 56.07 -3.87 24.31
C ALA A 422 56.04 -2.44 23.72
N THR A 423 57.16 -1.72 23.84
CA THR A 423 57.47 -0.51 23.08
C THR A 423 57.15 -0.68 21.59
N PHE A 424 56.09 -0.04 21.07
CA PHE A 424 55.63 -0.22 19.69
C PHE A 424 56.65 0.27 18.65
N ALA A 425 57.42 1.30 19.00
CA ALA A 425 58.50 1.85 18.19
C ALA A 425 59.55 2.51 19.09
N SER A 426 60.82 2.46 18.68
CA SER A 426 61.90 3.19 19.35
C SER A 426 61.72 4.71 19.18
N PRO A 427 62.36 5.55 20.02
CA PRO A 427 62.33 7.01 19.86
C PRO A 427 62.82 7.46 18.46
N GLU A 428 63.80 6.75 17.89
CA GLU A 428 64.38 7.01 16.58
C GLU A 428 63.41 6.62 15.45
N GLN A 429 62.80 5.43 15.53
CA GLN A 429 61.77 4.99 14.58
C GLN A 429 60.55 5.93 14.61
N LEU A 430 60.15 6.41 15.79
CA LEU A 430 59.04 7.34 15.92
C LEU A 430 59.39 8.75 15.41
N ALA A 431 60.63 9.21 15.59
CA ALA A 431 61.11 10.45 14.98
C ALA A 431 61.14 10.36 13.44
N MET A 432 61.55 9.21 12.90
CA MET A 432 61.48 8.91 11.46
C MET A 432 60.03 8.94 10.95
N LEU A 433 59.09 8.27 11.63
CA LEU A 433 57.66 8.33 11.30
C LEU A 433 57.10 9.77 11.37
N HIS A 434 57.55 10.58 12.34
CA HIS A 434 57.16 11.99 12.44
C HIS A 434 57.71 12.83 11.27
N GLN A 435 58.96 12.58 10.82
CA GLN A 435 59.50 13.26 9.65
C GLN A 435 58.75 12.88 8.37
N ILE A 436 58.46 11.60 8.20
CA ILE A 436 57.78 11.03 7.02
C ILE A 436 56.41 11.68 6.77
N VAL A 437 55.52 11.72 7.78
CA VAL A 437 54.13 12.17 7.55
C VAL A 437 54.00 13.70 7.61
N ASN A 438 54.99 14.45 8.12
CA ASN A 438 54.92 15.92 8.23
C ASN A 438 55.23 16.66 6.91
N ILE A 439 54.95 16.04 5.76
CA ILE A 439 55.28 16.56 4.44
C ILE A 439 54.00 16.72 3.63
N THR A 440 53.76 17.95 3.16
CA THR A 440 52.68 18.26 2.23
C THR A 440 52.97 17.61 0.88
N ILE A 441 52.10 16.69 0.47
CA ILE A 441 52.16 16.08 -0.86
C ILE A 441 51.78 17.14 -1.90
N GLU A 442 52.74 17.51 -2.75
CA GLU A 442 52.51 18.43 -3.87
C GLU A 442 52.47 17.64 -5.19
N SER A 443 51.39 17.82 -5.95
CA SER A 443 51.19 17.19 -7.25
C SER A 443 50.97 18.23 -8.35
N ASN A 444 51.46 17.92 -9.56
CA ASN A 444 51.19 18.70 -10.76
C ASN A 444 49.86 18.28 -11.42
N ILE A 445 49.10 17.36 -10.83
CA ILE A 445 47.86 16.82 -11.39
C ILE A 445 46.85 17.92 -11.79
N PRO A 446 46.60 18.97 -10.98
CA PRO A 446 45.69 20.05 -11.37
C PRO A 446 46.18 20.85 -12.59
N LEU A 447 47.51 21.04 -12.71
CA LEU A 447 48.13 21.74 -13.83
C LEU A 447 48.08 20.91 -15.12
N ILE A 448 48.45 19.63 -15.05
CA ILE A 448 48.38 18.70 -16.19
C ILE A 448 46.92 18.55 -16.65
N SER A 449 45.99 18.42 -15.71
CA SER A 449 44.55 18.35 -16.02
C SER A 449 44.00 19.61 -16.70
N LEU A 450 44.59 20.78 -16.43
CA LEU A 450 44.26 22.03 -17.13
C LEU A 450 44.87 22.03 -18.55
N GLN A 451 46.12 21.62 -18.72
CA GLN A 451 46.78 21.50 -20.03
C GLN A 451 46.06 20.51 -20.97
N ILE A 452 45.55 19.39 -20.46
CA ILE A 452 44.78 18.44 -21.26
C ILE A 452 43.43 19.06 -21.67
N LYS A 453 42.74 19.80 -20.78
CA LYS A 453 41.48 20.47 -21.10
C LYS A 453 41.65 21.57 -22.16
N ASP A 454 42.68 22.39 -22.05
CA ASP A 454 43.06 23.39 -23.06
C ASP A 454 43.38 22.72 -24.42
N SER A 455 44.14 21.62 -24.40
CA SER A 455 44.43 20.82 -25.61
C SER A 455 43.15 20.26 -26.25
N VAL A 456 42.18 19.80 -25.44
CA VAL A 456 40.88 19.31 -25.92
C VAL A 456 40.03 20.45 -26.51
N GLU A 457 39.94 21.60 -25.83
CA GLU A 457 39.18 22.78 -26.32
C GLU A 457 39.75 23.33 -27.63
N GLN A 458 41.07 23.34 -27.78
CA GLN A 458 41.75 23.69 -29.04
C GLN A 458 41.43 22.68 -30.16
N LEU A 459 41.41 21.38 -29.87
CA LEU A 459 41.07 20.34 -30.86
C LEU A 459 39.58 20.31 -31.23
N GLU A 460 38.68 20.71 -30.33
CA GLU A 460 37.24 20.86 -30.62
C GLU A 460 36.92 21.93 -31.68
N LYS A 461 37.85 22.85 -32.00
CA LYS A 461 37.70 23.76 -33.14
C LYS A 461 37.63 23.02 -34.48
N ILE A 462 38.33 21.89 -34.61
CA ILE A 462 38.46 21.16 -35.87
C ILE A 462 37.11 20.60 -36.37
N PRO A 463 36.30 19.90 -35.55
CA PRO A 463 34.92 19.54 -35.91
C PRO A 463 34.06 20.73 -36.36
N ARG A 464 34.23 21.91 -35.73
CA ARG A 464 33.41 23.10 -36.00
C ARG A 464 33.75 23.69 -37.37
N LEU A 465 35.03 23.77 -37.73
CA LEU A 465 35.47 24.16 -39.07
C LEU A 465 34.90 23.21 -40.14
N ILE A 466 34.94 21.90 -39.92
CA ILE A 466 34.40 20.92 -40.88
C ILE A 466 32.90 21.16 -41.08
N SER A 467 32.12 21.34 -40.01
CA SER A 467 30.70 21.69 -40.14
C SER A 467 30.45 23.03 -40.83
N PHE A 468 31.30 24.03 -40.64
CA PHE A 468 31.18 25.33 -41.32
C PHE A 468 31.40 25.20 -42.85
N ILE A 469 32.33 24.33 -43.26
CA ILE A 469 32.59 24.03 -44.69
C ILE A 469 31.47 23.18 -45.31
N GLU A 470 30.79 22.34 -44.52
CA GLU A 470 29.74 21.41 -45.01
C GLU A 470 28.30 21.98 -44.97
N ASP A 471 27.98 22.93 -44.09
CA ASP A 471 26.58 23.39 -43.84
C ASP A 471 26.12 24.55 -44.76
N ASP A 472 27.00 25.20 -45.52
CA ASP A 472 26.62 26.34 -46.37
C ASP A 472 25.81 25.93 -47.62
N HIS A 473 24.49 25.97 -47.48
CA HIS A 473 23.52 25.68 -48.54
C HIS A 473 23.48 26.75 -49.66
N ALA A 474 24.28 27.83 -49.61
CA ALA A 474 24.20 28.94 -50.56
C ALA A 474 24.75 28.65 -51.98
N ILE A 475 25.54 27.58 -52.17
CA ILE A 475 26.17 27.26 -53.47
C ILE A 475 25.77 25.86 -53.91
N GLU A 476 24.88 25.77 -54.91
CA GLU A 476 24.33 24.52 -55.45
C GLU A 476 25.38 23.57 -56.09
N ASN A 477 26.62 24.04 -56.27
CA ASN A 477 27.80 23.27 -56.66
C ASN A 477 29.07 23.83 -55.96
N LEU A 478 29.38 23.35 -54.76
CA LEU A 478 30.58 23.73 -54.01
C LEU A 478 31.89 23.44 -54.80
N PRO A 479 32.93 24.30 -54.78
CA PRO A 479 34.16 24.08 -55.54
C PRO A 479 34.88 22.79 -55.16
N ARG A 480 35.49 22.12 -56.14
CA ARG A 480 36.22 20.85 -55.92
C ARG A 480 37.40 20.97 -54.96
N SER A 481 38.05 22.13 -54.88
CA SER A 481 39.09 22.41 -53.88
C SER A 481 38.51 22.46 -52.46
N VAL A 482 37.38 23.13 -52.25
CA VAL A 482 36.70 23.16 -50.95
C VAL A 482 36.20 21.76 -50.55
N GLN A 483 35.67 20.98 -51.50
CA GLN A 483 35.30 19.57 -51.27
C GLN A 483 36.51 18.67 -50.95
N SER A 484 37.66 18.91 -51.61
CA SER A 484 38.95 18.25 -51.30
C SER A 484 39.39 18.55 -49.86
N ILE A 485 39.37 19.82 -49.48
CA ILE A 485 39.70 20.29 -48.13
C ILE A 485 38.78 19.64 -47.10
N ALA A 486 37.45 19.71 -47.28
CA ALA A 486 36.49 19.10 -46.36
C ALA A 486 36.78 17.61 -46.09
N GLU A 487 36.97 16.81 -47.15
CA GLU A 487 37.26 15.38 -47.03
C GLU A 487 38.64 15.11 -46.40
N GLN A 488 39.68 15.89 -46.74
CA GLN A 488 41.00 15.77 -46.11
C GLN A 488 40.93 16.03 -44.60
N TRP A 489 40.23 17.09 -44.17
CA TRP A 489 40.04 17.42 -42.76
C TRP A 489 39.14 16.41 -42.03
N ARG A 490 38.09 15.89 -42.67
CA ARG A 490 37.23 14.82 -42.14
C ARG A 490 38.00 13.51 -41.93
N ILE A 491 38.87 13.13 -42.87
CA ILE A 491 39.78 11.98 -42.73
C ILE A 491 40.75 12.20 -41.56
N PHE A 492 41.36 13.39 -41.45
CA PHE A 492 42.27 13.72 -40.35
C PHE A 492 41.57 13.74 -38.98
N GLN A 493 40.35 14.25 -38.91
CA GLN A 493 39.52 14.23 -37.70
C GLN A 493 39.28 12.79 -37.23
N ILE A 494 38.81 11.92 -38.12
CA ILE A 494 38.49 10.52 -37.79
C ILE A 494 39.75 9.72 -37.45
N ARG A 495 40.87 9.97 -38.15
CA ARG A 495 42.12 9.20 -38.02
C ARG A 495 43.01 9.62 -36.85
N SER A 496 43.15 10.91 -36.61
CA SER A 496 44.18 11.46 -35.72
C SER A 496 43.57 12.26 -34.54
N VAL A 497 42.55 13.10 -34.79
CA VAL A 497 41.94 13.93 -33.72
C VAL A 497 41.06 13.11 -32.77
N ASN A 498 40.15 12.29 -33.29
CA ASN A 498 39.21 11.52 -32.47
C ASN A 498 39.90 10.53 -31.51
N PRO A 499 40.96 9.79 -31.91
CA PRO A 499 41.76 8.99 -30.97
C PRO A 499 42.48 9.83 -29.92
N ALA A 500 43.08 10.96 -30.29
CA ALA A 500 43.77 11.84 -29.35
C ALA A 500 42.80 12.44 -28.30
N LEU A 501 41.57 12.80 -28.69
CA LEU A 501 40.51 13.23 -27.77
C LEU A 501 40.10 12.10 -26.80
N LEU A 502 40.01 10.85 -27.27
CA LEU A 502 39.71 9.70 -26.42
C LEU A 502 40.84 9.42 -25.43
N ASN A 503 42.10 9.46 -25.88
CA ASN A 503 43.27 9.26 -25.04
C ASN A 503 43.43 10.40 -24.01
N ALA A 504 43.15 11.64 -24.39
CA ALA A 504 43.08 12.78 -23.49
C ALA A 504 41.99 12.63 -22.41
N ALA A 505 40.80 12.13 -22.77
CA ALA A 505 39.73 11.84 -21.82
C ALA A 505 40.08 10.69 -20.86
N ASN A 506 40.78 9.65 -21.34
CA ASN A 506 41.29 8.56 -20.51
C ASN A 506 42.36 9.06 -19.53
N ALA A 507 43.34 9.85 -19.99
CA ALA A 507 44.38 10.44 -19.15
C ALA A 507 43.79 11.39 -18.09
N LEU A 508 42.76 12.18 -18.42
CA LEU A 508 42.02 12.96 -17.43
C LEU A 508 41.34 12.07 -16.38
N LYS A 509 40.72 10.95 -16.78
CA LYS A 509 40.09 10.02 -15.83
C LYS A 509 41.12 9.38 -14.89
N MET A 510 42.24 8.90 -15.44
CA MET A 510 43.39 8.36 -14.72
C MET A 510 43.91 9.35 -13.67
N LEU A 511 44.20 10.59 -14.07
CA LEU A 511 44.66 11.65 -13.20
C LEU A 511 43.68 12.00 -12.06
N ASN A 512 42.37 11.95 -12.31
CA ASN A 512 41.36 12.20 -11.25
C ASN A 512 41.33 11.05 -10.21
N GLU A 513 41.41 9.79 -10.64
CA GLU A 513 41.49 8.63 -9.73
C GLU A 513 42.79 8.67 -8.91
N LEU A 514 43.92 8.98 -9.56
CA LEU A 514 45.20 9.15 -8.89
C LEU A 514 45.15 10.26 -7.82
N ASN A 515 44.51 11.40 -8.13
CA ASN A 515 44.36 12.49 -7.18
C ASN A 515 43.52 12.09 -5.96
N ASP A 516 42.41 11.37 -6.14
CA ASP A 516 41.57 10.89 -5.03
C ASP A 516 42.32 9.88 -4.14
N ARG A 517 43.10 8.95 -4.72
CA ARG A 517 44.00 8.08 -3.93
C ARG A 517 45.07 8.88 -3.18
N LEU A 518 45.62 9.91 -3.80
CA LEU A 518 46.68 10.74 -3.21
C LEU A 518 46.15 11.58 -2.03
N GLU A 519 44.94 12.14 -2.14
CA GLU A 519 44.24 12.81 -1.03
C GLU A 519 43.90 11.84 0.11
N ARG A 520 43.62 10.56 -0.16
CA ARG A 520 43.41 9.54 0.88
C ARG A 520 44.65 9.29 1.77
N ILE A 521 45.87 9.63 1.32
CA ILE A 521 47.09 9.54 2.13
C ILE A 521 47.30 10.77 3.04
N THR A 522 46.79 11.96 2.71
CA THR A 522 47.12 13.24 3.39
C THR A 522 46.39 13.46 4.73
N LEU A 523 46.41 12.44 5.59
CA LEU A 523 45.88 12.51 6.96
C LEU A 523 46.74 13.40 7.89
N PRO A 524 46.14 14.12 8.86
CA PRO A 524 46.87 14.99 9.80
C PRO A 524 47.96 14.28 10.63
N SER A 525 49.19 14.42 10.16
CA SER A 525 50.43 13.75 10.61
C SER A 525 50.68 13.76 12.11
N VAL A 526 50.71 14.96 12.71
CA VAL A 526 51.05 15.22 14.11
C VAL A 526 50.07 14.52 15.06
N ALA A 527 48.83 14.27 14.61
CA ALA A 527 47.84 13.55 15.40
C ALA A 527 48.06 12.03 15.43
N LEU A 528 48.80 11.44 14.47
CA LEU A 528 48.96 10.00 14.36
C LEU A 528 50.15 9.49 15.20
N SER A 529 51.29 10.17 15.13
CA SER A 529 52.48 9.87 15.95
C SER A 529 52.22 10.10 17.44
N ALA A 530 51.55 11.19 17.81
CA ALA A 530 51.16 11.48 19.19
C ALA A 530 50.16 10.45 19.76
N LYS A 531 49.19 9.97 18.96
CA LYS A 531 48.30 8.87 19.35
C LYS A 531 49.07 7.58 19.61
N LEU A 532 50.11 7.29 18.80
CA LEU A 532 50.90 6.07 18.94
C LEU A 532 51.77 6.10 20.22
N GLN A 533 52.40 7.25 20.53
CA GLN A 533 53.07 7.47 21.82
C GLN A 533 52.12 7.26 23.02
N HIS A 534 50.94 7.89 22.95
CA HIS A 534 49.94 7.80 24.01
C HIS A 534 49.45 6.35 24.21
N ALA A 535 49.11 5.66 23.13
CA ALA A 535 48.70 4.26 23.14
C ALA A 535 49.79 3.35 23.73
N GLN A 536 51.07 3.60 23.43
CA GLN A 536 52.20 2.84 23.96
C GLN A 536 52.34 2.99 25.48
N VAL A 537 52.16 4.19 26.04
CA VAL A 537 52.15 4.42 27.49
C VAL A 537 50.95 3.75 28.16
N LEU A 538 49.76 3.84 27.54
CA LEU A 538 48.54 3.22 28.08
C LEU A 538 48.60 1.69 28.10
N LEU A 539 49.05 1.07 27.01
CA LEU A 539 49.08 -0.39 26.86
C LEU A 539 50.29 -1.06 27.53
N SER A 540 51.40 -0.36 27.74
CA SER A 540 52.47 -0.87 28.61
C SER A 540 52.08 -0.87 30.09
N THR A 541 51.21 0.05 30.52
CA THR A 541 50.81 0.20 31.93
C THR A 541 49.57 -0.60 32.33
N ASN A 542 48.49 -0.52 31.53
CA ASN A 542 47.13 -0.93 31.95
C ASN A 542 46.46 -1.90 30.96
N LEU A 543 47.23 -2.73 30.24
CA LEU A 543 46.72 -3.59 29.16
C LEU A 543 45.47 -4.40 29.54
N ASN A 544 45.56 -5.16 30.63
CA ASN A 544 44.47 -6.04 31.09
C ASN A 544 43.18 -5.26 31.37
N GLU A 545 43.27 -4.01 31.84
CA GLU A 545 42.11 -3.17 32.12
C GLU A 545 41.44 -2.68 30.82
N TYR A 546 42.22 -2.28 29.80
CA TYR A 546 41.65 -1.89 28.51
C TYR A 546 40.94 -3.05 27.81
N PHE A 547 41.52 -4.25 27.85
CA PHE A 547 40.88 -5.45 27.31
C PHE A 547 39.65 -5.87 28.12
N ARG A 548 39.69 -5.77 29.46
CA ARG A 548 38.53 -6.03 30.33
C ARG A 548 37.38 -5.08 30.00
N VAL A 549 37.64 -3.77 29.92
CA VAL A 549 36.62 -2.77 29.56
C VAL A 549 36.05 -3.01 28.16
N ALA A 550 36.89 -3.31 27.16
CA ALA A 550 36.43 -3.63 25.81
C ALA A 550 35.58 -4.93 25.76
N ALA A 551 35.89 -5.92 26.59
CA ALA A 551 35.12 -7.14 26.73
C ALA A 551 33.78 -6.89 27.46
N ASP A 552 33.79 -6.16 28.57
CA ASP A 552 32.59 -5.72 29.31
C ASP A 552 31.62 -4.96 28.37
N GLN A 553 32.14 -4.13 27.46
CA GLN A 553 31.36 -3.41 26.45
C GLN A 553 30.73 -4.35 25.39
N LEU A 554 31.45 -5.39 24.95
CA LEU A 554 30.93 -6.38 24.00
C LEU A 554 29.82 -7.25 24.65
N VAL A 555 30.00 -7.64 25.91
CA VAL A 555 28.98 -8.33 26.72
C VAL A 555 27.73 -7.46 26.84
N GLN A 556 27.87 -6.17 27.19
CA GLN A 556 26.76 -5.22 27.26
C GLN A 556 26.03 -5.05 25.91
N GLU A 557 26.73 -5.13 24.77
CA GLU A 557 26.07 -5.12 23.46
C GLU A 557 25.26 -6.39 23.23
N MET A 558 25.81 -7.58 23.49
CA MET A 558 25.09 -8.86 23.37
C MET A 558 23.83 -8.87 24.25
N GLU A 559 23.96 -8.47 25.52
CA GLU A 559 22.82 -8.28 26.42
C GLU A 559 21.80 -7.28 25.87
N GLN A 560 22.26 -6.16 25.28
CA GLN A 560 21.36 -5.16 24.71
C GLN A 560 20.60 -5.71 23.50
N GLN A 561 21.19 -6.61 22.69
CA GLN A 561 20.47 -7.32 21.64
C GLN A 561 19.40 -8.27 22.21
N ILE A 562 19.72 -9.03 23.27
CA ILE A 562 18.74 -9.89 23.98
C ILE A 562 17.58 -9.05 24.54
N ARG A 563 17.88 -7.93 25.22
CA ARG A 563 16.87 -7.00 25.75
C ARG A 563 15.98 -6.39 24.65
N LYS A 564 16.58 -5.92 23.54
CA LYS A 564 15.86 -5.41 22.35
C LYS A 564 14.92 -6.46 21.77
N TYR A 565 15.32 -7.73 21.70
CA TYR A 565 14.44 -8.82 21.24
C TYR A 565 13.26 -9.04 22.19
N ILE A 566 13.50 -9.10 23.51
CA ILE A 566 12.44 -9.31 24.51
C ILE A 566 11.39 -8.19 24.46
N ASP A 567 11.81 -6.92 24.40
CA ASP A 567 10.88 -5.79 24.24
C ASP A 567 10.21 -5.78 22.85
N HIS A 568 10.86 -6.26 21.78
CA HIS A 568 10.21 -6.43 20.48
C HIS A 568 9.06 -7.45 20.56
N VAL A 569 9.28 -8.62 21.16
CA VAL A 569 8.24 -9.64 21.38
C VAL A 569 7.09 -9.05 22.20
N ARG A 570 7.41 -8.39 23.31
CA ARG A 570 6.44 -7.70 24.19
C ARG A 570 5.55 -6.74 23.42
N ILE A 571 6.13 -5.87 22.59
CA ILE A 571 5.39 -4.87 21.80
C ILE A 571 4.55 -5.53 20.69
N GLN A 572 5.11 -6.49 19.93
CA GLN A 572 4.35 -7.17 18.87
C GLN A 572 3.21 -8.02 19.42
N MET A 573 3.39 -8.70 20.56
CA MET A 573 2.36 -9.53 21.19
C MET A 573 1.24 -8.67 21.80
N SER A 574 1.58 -7.63 22.56
CA SER A 574 0.62 -6.76 23.25
C SER A 574 -0.22 -5.89 22.32
N THR A 575 0.32 -5.48 21.15
CA THR A 575 -0.38 -4.61 20.19
C THR A 575 -0.85 -5.33 18.93
N ASN A 576 0.03 -6.10 18.29
CA ASN A 576 0.02 -6.26 16.83
C ASN A 576 -0.46 -7.65 16.40
N VAL A 577 -0.08 -8.68 17.15
CA VAL A 577 -0.66 -10.03 17.10
C VAL A 577 -2.06 -10.02 17.70
N SER A 578 -2.25 -9.32 18.83
CA SER A 578 -3.47 -9.37 19.63
C SER A 578 -4.54 -8.34 19.25
N SER A 579 -4.25 -7.34 18.40
CA SER A 579 -5.22 -6.35 17.90
C SER A 579 -6.59 -6.97 17.58
N CYS A 580 -7.65 -6.40 18.15
CA CYS A 580 -9.01 -6.91 17.99
C CYS A 580 -9.82 -6.23 16.87
N VAL A 581 -9.26 -5.21 16.22
CA VAL A 581 -9.86 -4.50 15.08
C VAL A 581 -10.45 -5.44 14.00
N PRO A 582 -9.81 -6.58 13.63
CA PRO A 582 -10.40 -7.50 12.64
C PRO A 582 -11.69 -8.19 13.13
N LEU A 583 -11.83 -8.48 14.42
CA LEU A 583 -13.03 -9.09 15.00
C LEU A 583 -14.16 -8.06 15.14
N PHE A 584 -13.84 -6.84 15.57
CA PHE A 584 -14.78 -5.72 15.58
C PHE A 584 -15.35 -5.45 14.16
N ASN A 585 -14.49 -5.45 13.14
CA ASN A 585 -14.93 -5.26 11.75
C ASN A 585 -15.85 -6.38 11.25
N ILE A 586 -15.69 -7.62 11.71
CA ILE A 586 -16.64 -8.71 11.43
C ILE A 586 -17.96 -8.45 12.16
N ALA A 587 -17.94 -8.19 13.47
CA ALA A 587 -19.14 -7.92 14.25
C ALA A 587 -19.96 -6.75 13.69
N LYS A 588 -19.29 -5.66 13.28
CA LYS A 588 -19.90 -4.50 12.62
C LYS A 588 -20.56 -4.86 11.28
N ARG A 589 -19.91 -5.69 10.45
CA ARG A 589 -20.52 -6.17 9.19
C ARG A 589 -21.73 -7.08 9.43
N THR A 590 -21.63 -8.01 10.38
CA THR A 590 -22.76 -8.89 10.76
C THR A 590 -23.93 -8.07 11.29
N ARG A 591 -23.69 -7.03 12.09
CA ARG A 591 -24.72 -6.06 12.53
C ARG A 591 -25.37 -5.36 11.33
N THR A 592 -24.58 -4.76 10.44
CA THR A 592 -25.09 -4.07 9.24
C THR A 592 -26.01 -4.98 8.42
N VAL A 593 -25.61 -6.23 8.16
CA VAL A 593 -26.45 -7.19 7.42
C VAL A 593 -27.71 -7.58 8.19
N LEU A 594 -27.61 -7.89 9.49
CA LEU A 594 -28.77 -8.33 10.28
C LEU A 594 -29.80 -7.21 10.46
N CYS A 595 -29.36 -5.98 10.68
CA CYS A 595 -30.25 -4.86 10.99
C CYS A 595 -30.72 -4.15 9.72
N GLN A 596 -29.80 -3.63 8.92
CA GLN A 596 -30.15 -2.75 7.79
C GLN A 596 -30.65 -3.52 6.56
N ALA A 597 -30.31 -4.80 6.40
CA ALA A 597 -30.76 -5.62 5.26
C ALA A 597 -31.90 -6.60 5.60
N LEU A 598 -32.35 -6.69 6.87
CA LEU A 598 -33.45 -7.58 7.27
C LEU A 598 -34.48 -6.91 8.20
N VAL A 599 -34.04 -6.32 9.33
CA VAL A 599 -34.97 -5.72 10.31
C VAL A 599 -35.55 -4.39 9.81
N ASP A 600 -34.74 -3.50 9.24
CA ASP A 600 -35.21 -2.19 8.76
C ASP A 600 -36.20 -2.31 7.57
N PRO A 601 -35.97 -3.16 6.55
CA PRO A 601 -36.97 -3.42 5.51
C PRO A 601 -38.26 -4.04 6.06
N PHE A 602 -38.18 -4.95 7.04
CA PHE A 602 -39.34 -5.54 7.69
C PHE A 602 -40.17 -4.50 8.46
N ASN A 603 -39.49 -3.53 9.11
CA ASN A 603 -40.15 -2.39 9.73
C ASN A 603 -40.81 -1.45 8.71
N GLY A 604 -40.16 -1.22 7.56
CA GLY A 604 -40.73 -0.50 6.43
C GLY A 604 -42.04 -1.11 5.91
N VAL A 605 -42.14 -2.45 5.86
CA VAL A 605 -43.37 -3.15 5.43
C VAL A 605 -44.55 -2.77 6.32
N TRP A 606 -44.49 -3.02 7.65
CA TRP A 606 -45.65 -2.74 8.51
C TRP A 606 -45.95 -1.24 8.60
N ALA A 607 -44.94 -0.37 8.58
CA ALA A 607 -45.14 1.08 8.58
C ALA A 607 -45.91 1.54 7.32
N SER A 608 -45.58 1.01 6.14
CA SER A 608 -46.33 1.28 4.90
C SER A 608 -47.78 0.79 4.96
N MET A 609 -48.03 -0.33 5.66
CA MET A 609 -49.38 -0.87 5.86
C MET A 609 -50.20 0.02 6.81
N VAL A 610 -49.61 0.59 7.86
CA VAL A 610 -50.28 1.60 8.72
C VAL A 610 -50.73 2.82 7.89
N ILE A 611 -49.85 3.35 7.04
CA ILE A 611 -50.19 4.48 6.15
C ILE A 611 -51.32 4.08 5.19
N SER A 612 -51.27 2.87 4.62
CA SER A 612 -52.34 2.34 3.74
C SER A 612 -53.68 2.19 4.48
N ILE A 613 -53.68 1.76 5.75
CA ILE A 613 -54.87 1.70 6.62
C ILE A 613 -55.45 3.10 6.82
N LEU A 614 -54.62 4.07 7.24
CA LEU A 614 -55.03 5.46 7.48
C LEU A 614 -55.64 6.10 6.23
N CYS A 615 -55.04 5.90 5.05
CA CYS A 615 -55.58 6.38 3.77
C CYS A 615 -56.83 5.63 3.30
N THR A 616 -57.10 4.41 3.79
CA THR A 616 -58.29 3.63 3.40
C THR A 616 -59.58 4.20 3.98
N ILE A 617 -59.52 4.77 5.19
CA ILE A 617 -60.68 5.34 5.88
C ILE A 617 -61.33 6.50 5.07
N PRO A 618 -60.60 7.57 4.67
CA PRO A 618 -61.18 8.64 3.85
C PRO A 618 -61.54 8.17 2.43
N LEU A 619 -60.84 7.18 1.87
CA LEU A 619 -61.24 6.56 0.58
C LEU A 619 -62.60 5.84 0.66
N ILE A 620 -62.90 5.16 1.78
CA ILE A 620 -64.22 4.56 2.02
C ILE A 620 -65.29 5.65 2.12
N VAL A 621 -65.05 6.70 2.92
CA VAL A 621 -66.01 7.81 3.09
C VAL A 621 -66.29 8.51 1.76
N MET A 622 -65.26 9.00 1.07
CA MET A 622 -65.40 9.69 -0.21
C MET A 622 -65.96 8.78 -1.31
N GLY A 623 -65.51 7.53 -1.39
CA GLY A 623 -66.00 6.55 -2.36
C GLY A 623 -67.48 6.22 -2.18
N SER A 624 -67.95 6.13 -0.92
CA SER A 624 -69.37 5.92 -0.63
C SER A 624 -70.24 7.09 -1.12
N ALA A 625 -69.83 8.33 -0.83
CA ALA A 625 -70.51 9.54 -1.26
C ALA A 625 -70.50 9.71 -2.80
N ALA A 626 -69.34 9.49 -3.43
CA ALA A 626 -69.21 9.51 -4.90
C ALA A 626 -70.11 8.45 -5.56
N SER A 627 -70.19 7.23 -4.99
CA SER A 627 -71.07 6.18 -5.51
C SER A 627 -72.54 6.60 -5.53
N ALA A 628 -73.01 7.36 -4.53
CA ALA A 628 -74.37 7.86 -4.46
C ALA A 628 -74.64 8.96 -5.50
N LEU A 629 -73.68 9.87 -5.72
CA LEU A 629 -73.76 10.89 -6.77
C LEU A 629 -73.83 10.27 -8.17
N TYR A 630 -73.02 9.23 -8.43
CA TYR A 630 -72.93 8.59 -9.74
C TYR A 630 -74.17 7.73 -10.12
N LYS A 631 -75.07 7.46 -9.17
CA LYS A 631 -76.36 6.78 -9.42
C LYS A 631 -77.46 7.72 -9.92
N LYS A 632 -77.29 9.04 -9.80
CA LYS A 632 -78.32 10.02 -10.19
C LYS A 632 -78.49 10.05 -11.71
N LYS A 633 -79.68 9.65 -12.19
CA LYS A 633 -80.14 9.86 -13.58
C LYS A 633 -80.42 11.35 -13.84
N HIS A 634 -80.57 11.72 -15.12
CA HIS A 634 -81.19 12.99 -15.48
C HIS A 634 -82.68 12.99 -15.07
N PRO A 635 -83.23 14.10 -14.53
CA PRO A 635 -84.65 14.36 -14.64
C PRO A 635 -84.98 14.66 -16.11
N TYR A 636 -86.05 14.04 -16.63
CA TYR A 636 -86.56 14.41 -17.97
C TYR A 636 -87.05 15.86 -17.96
N PRO A 637 -86.71 16.69 -18.97
CA PRO A 637 -87.55 17.84 -19.27
C PRO A 637 -88.93 17.32 -19.71
N LYS A 638 -90.00 17.85 -19.12
CA LYS A 638 -91.34 17.67 -19.70
C LYS A 638 -91.37 18.45 -21.01
N TYR A 639 -91.36 17.76 -22.15
CA TYR A 639 -91.57 18.38 -23.45
C TYR A 639 -92.99 18.96 -23.50
N ILE A 640 -93.10 20.27 -23.34
CA ILE A 640 -94.30 21.02 -23.74
C ILE A 640 -94.18 21.20 -25.26
N VAL A 641 -95.09 20.59 -26.02
CA VAL A 641 -95.12 20.75 -27.48
C VAL A 641 -95.72 22.11 -27.81
N ASN A 642 -94.83 23.11 -27.93
CA ASN A 642 -95.13 24.39 -28.54
C ASN A 642 -94.27 24.51 -29.81
N GLU A 643 -94.88 24.35 -30.98
CA GLU A 643 -94.29 24.89 -32.21
C GLU A 643 -94.31 26.42 -32.11
N PRO A 644 -93.23 27.11 -32.49
CA PRO A 644 -93.35 27.92 -33.70
C PRO A 644 -92.03 28.14 -34.48
N GLY A 645 -92.17 28.78 -35.65
CA GLY A 645 -91.40 29.99 -35.94
C GLY A 645 -89.96 29.82 -36.46
N ASN A 646 -89.83 29.77 -37.78
CA ASN A 646 -88.57 29.97 -38.49
C ASN A 646 -87.99 31.39 -38.26
N THR A 647 -86.78 31.50 -37.70
CA THR A 647 -85.86 32.63 -37.94
C THR A 647 -84.43 32.31 -37.48
N ASP A 648 -83.44 32.84 -38.18
CA ASP A 648 -82.01 32.62 -37.95
C ASP A 648 -81.43 33.47 -36.80
N GLY A 649 -80.40 32.98 -36.11
CA GLY A 649 -79.72 33.73 -35.04
C GLY A 649 -78.51 32.99 -34.43
N HIS A 650 -77.38 33.69 -34.31
CA HIS A 650 -76.09 33.15 -33.88
C HIS A 650 -76.00 32.74 -32.39
N GLU A 651 -75.20 31.69 -32.16
CA GLU A 651 -74.24 31.49 -31.04
C GLU A 651 -74.62 31.68 -29.57
N THR A 652 -74.19 30.71 -28.74
CA THR A 652 -73.00 30.92 -27.88
C THR A 652 -72.49 29.60 -27.29
N SER A 653 -71.15 29.43 -27.24
CA SER A 653 -70.49 28.29 -26.59
C SER A 653 -70.10 28.66 -25.15
N GLY A 654 -70.56 27.89 -24.14
CA GLY A 654 -70.43 28.34 -22.74
C GLY A 654 -70.42 27.28 -21.63
N ALA A 655 -70.30 25.98 -21.92
CA ALA A 655 -70.12 24.96 -20.89
C ALA A 655 -69.53 23.65 -21.44
N LEU A 656 -68.75 22.92 -20.62
CA LEU A 656 -68.23 21.59 -20.95
C LEU A 656 -69.32 20.51 -20.76
N VAL A 657 -70.37 20.57 -21.58
CA VAL A 657 -71.51 19.65 -21.54
C VAL A 657 -71.14 18.33 -22.22
N THR A 658 -70.88 17.28 -21.44
CA THR A 658 -70.65 15.90 -21.93
C THR A 658 -71.90 15.26 -22.56
N ASP A 659 -73.05 15.89 -22.37
CA ASP A 659 -74.38 15.34 -22.61
C ASP A 659 -74.93 15.87 -23.95
N SER A 660 -74.16 15.66 -25.03
CA SER A 660 -74.60 15.88 -26.41
C SER A 660 -75.59 14.79 -26.84
N TYR A 661 -76.79 15.20 -27.26
CA TYR A 661 -77.87 14.32 -27.68
C TYR A 661 -77.77 13.99 -29.18
N ASP A 662 -77.54 12.71 -29.51
CA ASP A 662 -77.56 12.20 -30.89
C ASP A 662 -78.99 11.74 -31.26
N VAL A 663 -79.79 12.64 -31.83
CA VAL A 663 -81.19 12.38 -32.21
C VAL A 663 -81.27 11.70 -33.58
N ARG A 664 -80.73 10.47 -33.69
CA ARG A 664 -80.76 9.71 -34.94
C ARG A 664 -82.07 8.97 -35.16
N ASN A 665 -82.98 9.67 -35.85
CA ASN A 665 -84.26 9.17 -36.31
C ASN A 665 -84.10 7.91 -37.19
N LYS A 666 -84.83 6.82 -36.91
CA LYS A 666 -84.71 5.55 -37.65
C LYS A 666 -86.09 5.01 -38.03
N GLN A 667 -86.49 5.21 -39.28
CA GLN A 667 -87.69 4.63 -39.86
C GLN A 667 -87.57 3.09 -39.91
N GLN A 668 -88.56 2.37 -39.40
CA GLN A 668 -88.68 0.91 -39.60
C GLN A 668 -89.75 0.62 -40.67
N LYS A 669 -89.36 -0.11 -41.71
CA LYS A 669 -90.31 -0.72 -42.66
C LYS A 669 -90.93 -1.97 -42.03
N LEU A 670 -92.24 -2.16 -42.19
CA LEU A 670 -92.90 -3.44 -41.89
C LEU A 670 -92.61 -4.46 -42.99
N ILE A 671 -92.48 -5.74 -42.60
CA ILE A 671 -92.84 -6.94 -43.36
C ILE A 671 -93.12 -8.07 -42.35
N TYR A 672 -94.21 -8.80 -42.58
CA TYR A 672 -94.60 -10.10 -41.97
C TYR A 672 -94.67 -11.13 -43.13
N PRO A 673 -94.72 -12.48 -42.94
CA PRO A 673 -95.24 -13.26 -41.79
C PRO A 673 -94.21 -14.31 -41.29
N ASN A 674 -94.49 -15.44 -40.59
CA ASN A 674 -95.74 -16.19 -40.36
C ASN A 674 -95.73 -17.07 -39.07
N SER A 675 -96.88 -17.68 -38.77
CA SER A 675 -97.15 -18.62 -37.66
C SER A 675 -96.20 -19.84 -37.66
N SER A 676 -95.94 -20.60 -36.58
CA SER A 676 -96.84 -21.03 -35.48
C SER A 676 -96.09 -21.79 -34.36
N TYR A 677 -96.66 -21.85 -33.14
CA TYR A 677 -96.88 -23.05 -32.27
C TYR A 677 -96.82 -22.83 -30.74
N ALA A 678 -97.70 -23.56 -30.04
CA ALA A 678 -97.62 -24.02 -28.64
C ALA A 678 -97.39 -22.99 -27.50
N MET A 679 -98.46 -22.31 -27.09
CA MET A 679 -98.61 -21.80 -25.73
C MET A 679 -99.26 -22.89 -24.84
N TYR A 680 -98.77 -23.07 -23.61
CA TYR A 680 -99.60 -23.57 -22.50
C TYR A 680 -99.18 -22.93 -21.17
N PHE A 681 -100.16 -22.43 -20.42
CA PHE A 681 -99.98 -21.80 -19.11
C PHE A 681 -100.34 -22.78 -17.97
N GLY A 682 -99.64 -22.67 -16.84
CA GLY A 682 -100.09 -23.16 -15.54
C GLY A 682 -100.30 -21.97 -14.59
N TYR A 683 -101.45 -21.92 -13.89
CA TYR A 683 -101.85 -20.78 -13.07
C TYR A 683 -101.38 -20.88 -11.60
N PRO A 684 -101.27 -19.74 -10.87
CA PRO A 684 -100.87 -19.69 -9.45
C PRO A 684 -102.06 -19.91 -8.49
N PRO A 685 -101.79 -20.05 -7.19
CA PRO A 685 -102.06 -18.95 -6.25
C PRO A 685 -100.83 -18.69 -5.32
N ALA A 686 -100.83 -17.96 -4.19
CA ALA A 686 -101.92 -17.44 -3.35
C ALA A 686 -101.56 -16.13 -2.60
N TYR A 687 -102.35 -15.81 -1.58
CA TYR A 687 -102.37 -14.60 -0.75
C TYR A 687 -101.60 -14.76 0.58
N LEU A 688 -101.18 -13.65 1.20
CA LEU A 688 -101.85 -13.14 2.42
C LEU A 688 -101.55 -11.65 2.70
N ARG A 689 -102.00 -11.15 3.86
CA ARG A 689 -102.76 -9.88 3.95
C ARG A 689 -102.83 -9.35 5.40
N THR A 690 -103.03 -8.03 5.56
CA THR A 690 -103.22 -7.28 6.84
C THR A 690 -101.97 -7.20 7.74
N ARG A 691 -101.84 -6.26 8.70
CA ARG A 691 -102.73 -5.19 9.25
C ARG A 691 -101.83 -3.99 9.64
N SER A 692 -102.30 -2.77 9.89
CA SER A 692 -103.67 -2.25 10.06
C SER A 692 -103.94 -1.01 9.22
#